data_AF-A0A7V7WPB7-F1
#
_entry.id   AF-A0A7V7WPB7-F1
#
_cell.length_a   1.000
_cell.length_b   1.000
_cell.length_c   1.000
_cell.angle_alpha   90.00
_cell.angle_beta   90.00
_cell.angle_gamma   90.00
#
_symmetry.space_group_name_H-M   'P 1'
#
loop_
_entity.id
_entity.type
_entity.pdbx_description
1 polymer ?
#
loop_
_entity_poly.entity_id
_entity_poly.type
_entity_poly.pdbx_seq_one_letter_code
_entity_poly.pdbx_strand_id
1 'polypeptide(L)'
;MDEPQAAPPPPEKSAEVSAPLPDALKSFKAFAGAALGYLATFLLLFFLLKAAVEGFQNTSYLRWILLAALLVAVGLSGWLLYKKRRIWEVFRVPALLAILLVVYSAILYPTSDPKALTLFGRTTEALLNPVFLIVLLFLIAALWLKSKGPTWLKIAVTVILAYCSLAFFYGMLRGVGLEDAFLGVDFFAFIPWFFLQPVYLTIHFVFPLVFVLLIFFWLKSRKSDPQRAKIFLSLGVLVLVTDVIGFVAMARNRVPNLFSSLLPSSPGVGEAITTIVDPGGRSVTVRLATKDFENARRKETAQFYSMALSYTKAEGDKRLFNLSIKDSAGKDVLFLGKDDFDFFENGQRQEPYDVLFELGGVKTGQNIILVLDHSGSMNKVIDQLKLAAKAFIDLKSRGDKILLIPFSSSPSAQPISTDKNTLKAQIDAIRSGGGTGLYQAVILGYDLGEKLSVPTTMVVMTDGVASDKNQERETQLAQKLASKKLRVYSVGLGKEKDVDEPFLKKLASEGGGKYYRTEDDGKLKDIYQTIGAELQSKYTAWYLHQVPAPWIALASPAKDSLVSGPTLFTGKVTNIAEIQLNKVEFFIDGTKVGEQQGGTGADYSLPLDPKTLALGKHQLKVVATGADGKTGMDEGTIEIQPAAELKIVRPGNGDTVTGATEIEATLLLRADKVLSQLQFSVDGTPIGSAGQAPYVTPWNTDGLAPGEHTVKAQALFSDGTTVEDAIKVNISREMGLAWKNPAPNAELVGTVPLQVTFLNENPQDPVSAVQYFNGDTLLTTVTAAPFEYAWNTSGLAPGTYPLKAIAQTKAGKTVPASLRTQISLGQLVVDLAGSGETGEKAKFFFPPENVEIILDVSNSMWAQLPDGTKIDIAKQVLGGIVEQIPDQTRVAFRVYGGKSPVGKNDCQDSELLVPLSPLNRAALLEKIQGLVPRGKTPIAYSLKQVPADLGGGKGSSVVLLITDGLESCNGDPAAAAAELKQKGIQSKVHVVGYDVGDEKSKADLTKIAEAGGGKFFAAGTGVELKEAIIQAATADYRVLNDQGQEVLRSAVGNKVNALRPGSYQLVVDLNPPLTMPGLMIRPNQAAKILIQRGASGFQLIQGSTPSTEIQPSPPSPGPAPL
;
A
#
# COMPACT_ATOMS: atom_id res chain seq x y z
N MET A 1 -63.67 -31.27 9.10
CA MET A 1 -64.87 -31.38 9.96
C MET A 1 -64.84 -30.17 10.88
N ASP A 2 -65.15 -28.98 10.36
CA ASP A 2 -66.50 -28.45 10.04
C ASP A 2 -67.35 -28.38 11.32
N GLU A 3 -67.99 -27.29 11.73
CA GLU A 3 -68.11 -25.91 11.27
C GLU A 3 -68.81 -25.15 12.46
N PRO A 4 -69.53 -24.01 12.34
CA PRO A 4 -69.28 -22.77 13.08
C PRO A 4 -70.42 -22.40 14.07
N GLN A 5 -70.38 -21.20 14.68
CA GLN A 5 -71.46 -20.19 14.59
C GLN A 5 -71.30 -19.02 15.56
N ALA A 6 -71.86 -17.88 15.14
CA ALA A 6 -71.80 -16.56 15.74
C ALA A 6 -73.11 -16.14 16.43
N ALA A 7 -72.99 -15.02 17.17
CA ALA A 7 -74.02 -14.08 17.65
C ALA A 7 -74.75 -14.44 18.97
N PRO A 8 -74.96 -13.44 19.86
CA PRO A 8 -76.11 -12.53 19.69
C PRO A 8 -75.88 -11.03 20.07
N PRO A 9 -76.89 -10.15 19.83
CA PRO A 9 -76.83 -8.67 19.95
C PRO A 9 -77.72 -8.11 21.12
N PRO A 10 -78.29 -6.86 21.09
CA PRO A 10 -78.09 -5.69 21.98
C PRO A 10 -79.35 -5.42 22.90
N PRO A 11 -79.79 -4.20 23.36
CA PRO A 11 -79.24 -2.82 23.48
C PRO A 11 -79.54 -2.05 24.83
N GLU A 12 -79.00 -0.80 24.97
CA GLU A 12 -79.44 0.46 25.68
C GLU A 12 -79.98 0.46 27.14
N LYS A 13 -79.83 1.46 28.04
CA LYS A 13 -79.32 2.86 28.14
C LYS A 13 -79.31 3.25 29.65
N SER A 14 -78.36 4.09 30.13
CA SER A 14 -78.64 5.27 31.00
C SER A 14 -77.36 6.01 31.49
N ALA A 15 -77.25 7.27 31.04
CA ALA A 15 -76.68 8.50 31.63
C ALA A 15 -75.52 8.52 32.67
N GLU A 16 -74.48 9.27 32.26
CA GLU A 16 -73.71 10.33 32.95
C GLU A 16 -73.13 10.15 34.37
N VAL A 17 -71.78 10.26 34.49
CA VAL A 17 -71.10 11.33 35.25
C VAL A 17 -69.77 11.67 34.56
N SER A 18 -69.60 12.95 34.20
CA SER A 18 -68.37 13.55 33.68
C SER A 18 -67.40 13.94 34.81
N ALA A 19 -66.11 13.62 34.67
CA ALA A 19 -65.03 14.28 35.40
C ALA A 19 -63.95 14.78 34.40
N PRO A 20 -63.36 15.98 34.58
CA PRO A 20 -62.47 16.57 33.59
C PRO A 20 -61.06 15.99 33.68
N LEU A 21 -60.48 15.63 32.53
CA LEU A 21 -59.06 15.31 32.40
C LEU A 21 -58.23 16.58 32.67
N PRO A 22 -57.21 16.56 33.55
CA PRO A 22 -56.48 17.78 33.92
C PRO A 22 -55.74 18.39 32.72
N ASP A 23 -55.89 19.70 32.55
CA ASP A 23 -55.31 20.52 31.47
C ASP A 23 -53.79 20.34 31.27
N ALA A 24 -53.09 19.82 32.28
CA ALA A 24 -51.68 19.46 32.23
C ALA A 24 -51.37 18.43 31.11
N LEU A 25 -52.21 17.39 30.93
CA LEU A 25 -51.96 16.33 29.94
C LEU A 25 -52.23 16.75 28.50
N LYS A 26 -53.20 17.65 28.26
CA LYS A 26 -53.41 18.27 26.95
C LYS A 26 -52.25 19.20 26.59
N SER A 27 -51.72 19.94 27.57
CA SER A 27 -50.55 20.81 27.37
C SER A 27 -49.25 20.02 27.15
N PHE A 28 -49.09 18.85 27.78
CA PHE A 28 -47.92 17.98 27.58
C PHE A 28 -47.93 17.28 26.22
N LYS A 29 -49.08 16.82 25.72
CA LYS A 29 -49.18 16.29 24.34
C LYS A 29 -48.98 17.36 23.27
N ALA A 30 -49.47 18.59 23.49
CA ALA A 30 -49.20 19.72 22.62
C ALA A 30 -47.72 20.15 22.67
N PHE A 31 -47.09 20.07 23.84
CA PHE A 31 -45.65 20.31 24.05
C PHE A 31 -44.79 19.23 23.39
N ALA A 32 -45.12 17.94 23.57
CA ALA A 32 -44.42 16.83 22.94
C ALA A 32 -44.58 16.84 21.42
N GLY A 33 -45.78 17.13 20.91
CA GLY A 33 -46.05 17.27 19.47
C GLY A 33 -45.33 18.47 18.84
N ALA A 34 -45.29 19.62 19.54
CA ALA A 34 -44.52 20.77 19.09
C ALA A 34 -43.01 20.52 19.19
N ALA A 35 -42.51 19.92 20.26
CA ALA A 35 -41.09 19.58 20.45
C ALA A 35 -40.62 18.53 19.44
N LEU A 36 -41.44 17.53 19.11
CA LEU A 36 -41.19 16.57 18.02
C LEU A 36 -41.25 17.26 16.65
N GLY A 37 -42.19 18.18 16.45
CA GLY A 37 -42.25 19.00 15.23
C GLY A 37 -41.02 19.89 15.07
N TYR A 38 -40.53 20.51 16.13
CA TYR A 38 -39.34 21.36 16.11
C TYR A 38 -38.04 20.57 16.07
N LEU A 39 -37.97 19.39 16.71
CA LEU A 39 -36.86 18.45 16.55
C LEU A 39 -36.84 17.90 15.13
N ALA A 40 -38.00 17.59 14.52
CA ALA A 40 -38.10 17.19 13.13
C ALA A 40 -37.73 18.35 12.18
N THR A 41 -38.13 19.59 12.47
CA THR A 41 -37.76 20.76 11.67
C THR A 41 -36.27 21.09 11.82
N PHE A 42 -35.71 20.92 13.02
CA PHE A 42 -34.28 21.06 13.32
C PHE A 42 -33.47 19.97 12.66
N LEU A 43 -33.89 18.71 12.76
CA LEU A 43 -33.27 17.58 12.07
C LEU A 43 -33.39 17.75 10.56
N LEU A 44 -34.54 18.22 10.04
CA LEU A 44 -34.71 18.50 8.61
C LEU A 44 -33.81 19.65 8.16
N LEU A 45 -33.74 20.77 8.89
CA LEU A 45 -32.81 21.86 8.60
C LEU A 45 -31.36 21.41 8.73
N PHE A 46 -31.03 20.56 9.70
CA PHE A 46 -29.71 20.01 9.92
C PHE A 46 -29.32 19.00 8.82
N PHE A 47 -30.24 18.14 8.38
CA PHE A 47 -30.04 17.22 7.26
C PHE A 47 -30.04 17.97 5.93
N LEU A 48 -30.80 19.05 5.77
CA LEU A 48 -30.70 19.96 4.64
C LEU A 48 -29.38 20.73 4.67
N LEU A 49 -28.87 21.11 5.85
CA LEU A 49 -27.56 21.76 6.00
C LEU A 49 -26.42 20.76 5.76
N LYS A 50 -26.58 19.52 6.21
CA LYS A 50 -25.65 18.41 5.96
C LYS A 50 -25.64 18.04 4.48
N ALA A 51 -26.81 17.88 3.86
CA ALA A 51 -26.96 17.63 2.43
C ALA A 51 -26.54 18.84 1.58
N ALA A 52 -26.71 20.06 2.10
CA ALA A 52 -26.12 21.26 1.50
C ALA A 52 -24.60 21.20 1.62
N VAL A 53 -24.02 20.93 2.78
CA VAL A 53 -22.56 20.83 2.99
C VAL A 53 -21.94 19.70 2.15
N GLU A 54 -22.61 18.56 2.04
CA GLU A 54 -22.23 17.42 1.18
C GLU A 54 -22.43 17.75 -0.31
N GLY A 55 -23.46 18.52 -0.68
CA GLY A 55 -23.71 18.98 -2.06
C GLY A 55 -22.93 20.24 -2.49
N PHE A 56 -22.43 21.04 -1.54
CA PHE A 56 -21.68 22.29 -1.77
C PHE A 56 -20.28 22.05 -2.32
N GLN A 57 -19.82 20.79 -2.29
CA GLN A 57 -18.51 20.38 -2.79
C GLN A 57 -18.42 20.34 -4.32
N ASN A 58 -19.51 20.56 -5.09
CA ASN A 58 -19.47 20.20 -6.51
C ASN A 58 -20.07 21.12 -7.60
N THR A 59 -20.61 22.33 -7.36
CA THR A 59 -20.93 23.25 -8.50
C THR A 59 -20.95 24.75 -8.17
N SER A 60 -20.38 25.56 -9.07
CA SER A 60 -20.27 27.03 -8.99
C SER A 60 -21.54 27.80 -9.40
N TYR A 61 -22.49 27.18 -10.09
CA TYR A 61 -23.71 27.83 -10.61
C TYR A 61 -24.79 28.07 -9.54
N LEU A 62 -24.93 27.17 -8.57
CA LEU A 62 -25.91 27.31 -7.48
C LEU A 62 -25.62 28.54 -6.58
N ARG A 63 -24.35 28.96 -6.53
CA ARG A 63 -23.85 30.09 -5.73
C ARG A 63 -24.40 31.44 -6.20
N TRP A 64 -24.50 31.63 -7.52
CA TRP A 64 -25.05 32.86 -8.12
C TRP A 64 -26.57 32.96 -7.95
N ILE A 65 -27.28 31.84 -8.00
CA ILE A 65 -28.73 31.79 -7.81
C ILE A 65 -29.11 32.15 -6.37
N LEU A 66 -28.34 31.68 -5.39
CA LEU A 66 -28.55 31.99 -3.97
C LEU A 66 -28.14 33.43 -3.60
N LEU A 67 -27.05 33.96 -4.16
CA LEU A 67 -26.68 35.38 -3.99
C LEU A 67 -27.74 36.31 -4.60
N ALA A 68 -28.26 35.97 -5.78
CA ALA A 68 -29.36 36.70 -6.41
C ALA A 68 -30.64 36.63 -5.56
N ALA A 69 -30.98 35.46 -5.01
CA ALA A 69 -32.12 35.30 -4.11
C ALA A 69 -31.95 36.12 -2.81
N LEU A 70 -30.73 36.21 -2.26
CA LEU A 70 -30.39 37.03 -1.10
C LEU A 70 -30.61 38.52 -1.38
N LEU A 71 -30.08 39.01 -2.51
CA LEU A 71 -30.20 40.41 -2.93
C LEU A 71 -31.66 40.79 -3.24
N VAL A 72 -32.41 39.89 -3.86
CA VAL A 72 -33.86 40.05 -4.10
C VAL A 72 -34.62 40.07 -2.78
N ALA A 73 -34.29 39.21 -1.82
CA ALA A 73 -34.93 39.18 -0.50
C ALA A 73 -34.65 40.46 0.31
N VAL A 74 -33.41 40.97 0.28
CA VAL A 74 -33.02 42.25 0.90
C VAL A 74 -33.72 43.42 0.22
N GLY A 75 -33.79 43.42 -1.11
CA GLY A 75 -34.50 44.44 -1.91
C GLY A 75 -36.01 44.46 -1.64
N LEU A 76 -36.66 43.29 -1.61
CA LEU A 76 -38.07 43.17 -1.25
C LEU A 76 -38.33 43.63 0.19
N SER A 77 -37.41 43.30 1.11
CA SER A 77 -37.50 43.72 2.51
C SER A 77 -37.40 45.24 2.64
N GLY A 78 -36.44 45.87 1.96
CA GLY A 78 -36.30 47.33 1.90
C GLY A 78 -37.51 48.03 1.25
N TRP A 79 -38.05 47.45 0.17
CA TRP A 79 -39.24 47.97 -0.51
C TRP A 79 -40.52 47.85 0.35
N LEU A 80 -40.68 46.74 1.06
CA LEU A 80 -41.77 46.53 2.02
C LEU A 80 -41.65 47.47 3.24
N LEU A 81 -40.43 47.80 3.67
CA LEU A 81 -40.14 48.81 4.69
C LEU A 81 -40.48 50.23 4.22
N TYR A 82 -40.26 50.55 2.94
CA TYR A 82 -40.53 51.87 2.36
C TYR A 82 -42.03 52.13 2.11
N LYS A 83 -42.81 51.11 1.70
CA LYS A 83 -44.17 51.30 1.15
C LYS A 83 -45.31 51.26 2.18
N LYS A 84 -45.11 50.78 3.42
CA LYS A 84 -46.18 50.72 4.44
C LYS A 84 -45.74 51.23 5.82
N ARG A 85 -46.06 52.51 6.10
CA ARG A 85 -45.76 53.26 7.35
C ARG A 85 -46.37 52.71 8.67
N ARG A 86 -46.86 51.46 8.76
CA ARG A 86 -47.66 51.02 9.94
C ARG A 86 -47.45 49.59 10.45
N ILE A 87 -46.42 48.85 10.02
CA ILE A 87 -46.20 47.46 10.46
C ILE A 87 -44.83 47.32 11.13
N TRP A 88 -44.82 47.49 12.45
CA TRP A 88 -43.70 47.15 13.35
C TRP A 88 -43.98 45.81 14.08
N GLU A 89 -44.51 44.81 13.37
CA GLU A 89 -44.63 43.48 13.97
C GLU A 89 -43.26 42.81 14.04
N VAL A 90 -42.77 42.73 15.28
CA VAL A 90 -41.47 42.31 15.84
C VAL A 90 -40.85 41.02 15.26
N PHE A 91 -41.56 40.25 14.44
CA PHE A 91 -41.11 38.93 14.00
C PHE A 91 -40.57 38.85 12.57
N ARG A 92 -40.99 39.72 11.64
CA ARG A 92 -40.59 39.51 10.23
C ARG A 92 -39.15 39.90 9.98
N VAL A 93 -38.67 41.00 10.55
CA VAL A 93 -37.29 41.48 10.33
C VAL A 93 -36.24 40.58 11.02
N PRO A 94 -36.39 40.16 12.30
CA PRO A 94 -35.41 39.28 12.94
C PRO A 94 -35.41 37.85 12.40
N ALA A 95 -36.56 37.30 11.97
CA ALA A 95 -36.61 35.98 11.35
C ALA A 95 -36.00 36.00 9.93
N LEU A 96 -36.28 37.04 9.13
CA LEU A 96 -35.59 37.22 7.85
C LEU A 96 -34.10 37.44 8.05
N LEU A 97 -33.69 38.18 9.08
CA LEU A 97 -32.29 38.38 9.42
C LEU A 97 -31.60 37.13 9.95
N ALA A 98 -32.29 36.29 10.73
CA ALA A 98 -31.81 34.98 11.17
C ALA A 98 -31.68 34.01 9.98
N ILE A 99 -32.61 34.04 9.03
CA ILE A 99 -32.51 33.27 7.78
C ILE A 99 -31.37 33.81 6.90
N LEU A 100 -31.25 35.13 6.75
CA LEU A 100 -30.13 35.78 6.05
C LEU A 100 -28.79 35.46 6.74
N LEU A 101 -28.76 35.31 8.06
CA LEU A 101 -27.62 34.88 8.88
C LEU A 101 -27.25 33.43 8.64
N VAL A 102 -28.23 32.52 8.66
CA VAL A 102 -28.02 31.11 8.35
C VAL A 102 -27.55 30.94 6.91
N VAL A 103 -28.10 31.74 5.97
CA VAL A 103 -27.66 31.76 4.58
C VAL A 103 -26.27 32.41 4.45
N TYR A 104 -25.96 33.48 5.18
CA TYR A 104 -24.64 34.10 5.23
C TYR A 104 -23.58 33.12 5.74
N SER A 105 -23.86 32.43 6.85
CA SER A 105 -23.02 31.35 7.38
C SER A 105 -22.92 30.18 6.40
N ALA A 106 -24.01 29.77 5.75
CA ALA A 106 -23.99 28.69 4.74
C ALA A 106 -23.26 29.08 3.44
N ILE A 107 -23.15 30.37 3.11
CA ILE A 107 -22.41 30.88 1.95
C ILE A 107 -20.90 30.96 2.24
N LEU A 108 -20.51 31.34 3.46
CA LEU A 108 -19.08 31.48 3.85
C LEU A 108 -18.45 30.18 4.34
N TYR A 109 -19.23 29.25 4.89
CA TYR A 109 -18.71 28.01 5.49
C TYR A 109 -18.11 26.98 4.50
N PRO A 110 -18.54 26.88 3.23
CA PRO A 110 -17.90 26.00 2.25
C PRO A 110 -16.85 26.71 1.38
N THR A 111 -16.58 28.00 1.56
CA THR A 111 -15.58 28.69 0.72
C THR A 111 -14.17 28.55 1.30
N SER A 112 -13.42 27.61 0.74
CA SER A 112 -11.96 27.46 0.86
C SER A 112 -11.14 28.49 0.05
N ASP A 113 -11.78 29.58 -0.42
CA ASP A 113 -11.11 30.69 -1.12
C ASP A 113 -11.71 32.05 -0.73
N PRO A 114 -11.07 32.83 0.18
CA PRO A 114 -11.50 34.19 0.51
C PRO A 114 -11.20 35.21 -0.62
N LYS A 115 -10.48 34.84 -1.68
CA LYS A 115 -10.20 35.67 -2.86
C LYS A 115 -11.21 35.48 -3.99
N ALA A 116 -12.09 34.47 -3.91
CA ALA A 116 -13.06 34.15 -4.96
C ALA A 116 -14.05 35.29 -5.28
N LEU A 117 -14.19 36.28 -4.38
CA LEU A 117 -14.87 37.55 -4.65
C LEU A 117 -14.10 38.71 -4.00
N THR A 118 -13.34 39.42 -4.82
CA THR A 118 -12.81 40.74 -4.44
C THR A 118 -13.67 41.82 -5.09
N LEU A 119 -14.30 42.66 -4.26
CA LEU A 119 -15.00 43.86 -4.70
C LEU A 119 -14.15 45.04 -4.22
N PHE A 120 -13.71 45.89 -5.14
CA PHE A 120 -12.87 47.05 -4.82
C PHE A 120 -11.56 46.70 -4.07
N GLY A 121 -10.94 45.56 -4.40
CA GLY A 121 -9.65 45.16 -3.81
C GLY A 121 -9.71 44.71 -2.35
N ARG A 122 -10.91 44.47 -1.78
CA ARG A 122 -11.11 43.86 -0.46
C ARG A 122 -11.93 42.59 -0.58
N THR A 123 -11.71 41.64 0.34
CA THR A 123 -12.44 40.36 0.37
C THR A 123 -13.92 40.60 0.73
N THR A 124 -14.83 39.78 0.20
CA THR A 124 -16.27 39.87 0.52
C THR A 124 -16.55 39.81 2.02
N GLU A 125 -15.76 39.04 2.77
CA GLU A 125 -15.80 38.98 4.24
C GLU A 125 -15.51 40.33 4.91
N ALA A 126 -14.49 41.06 4.42
CA ALA A 126 -14.13 42.37 4.94
C ALA A 126 -15.21 43.45 4.64
N LEU A 127 -16.03 43.23 3.61
CA LEU A 127 -17.13 44.12 3.21
C LEU A 127 -18.46 43.79 3.90
N LEU A 128 -18.78 42.51 4.08
CA LEU A 128 -20.07 42.06 4.61
C LEU A 128 -20.12 41.97 6.14
N ASN A 129 -19.01 41.63 6.81
CA ASN A 129 -18.95 41.57 8.29
C ASN A 129 -19.34 42.89 8.98
N PRO A 130 -18.91 44.09 8.51
CA PRO A 130 -19.34 45.36 9.08
C PRO A 130 -20.83 45.63 8.91
N VAL A 131 -21.38 45.35 7.72
CA VAL A 131 -22.81 45.52 7.43
C VAL A 131 -23.64 44.61 8.32
N PHE A 132 -23.20 43.36 8.47
CA PHE A 132 -23.84 42.37 9.34
C PHE A 132 -23.91 42.84 10.80
N LEU A 133 -22.79 43.29 11.35
CA LEU A 133 -22.75 43.71 12.74
C LEU A 133 -23.51 45.01 12.99
N ILE A 134 -23.48 45.97 12.07
CA ILE A 134 -24.30 47.18 12.17
C ILE A 134 -25.79 46.81 12.30
N VAL A 135 -26.24 45.81 11.53
CA VAL A 135 -27.62 45.33 11.61
C VAL A 135 -27.89 44.60 12.94
N LEU A 136 -26.95 43.78 13.42
CA LEU A 136 -27.07 43.10 14.72
C LEU A 136 -27.12 44.09 15.89
N LEU A 137 -26.21 45.07 15.92
CA LEU A 137 -26.18 46.14 16.94
C LEU A 137 -27.46 46.98 16.88
N PHE A 138 -27.96 47.28 15.69
CA PHE A 138 -29.24 47.98 15.50
C PHE A 138 -30.43 47.18 16.07
N LEU A 139 -30.48 45.86 15.81
CA LEU A 139 -31.51 44.98 16.37
C LEU A 139 -31.44 44.92 17.90
N ILE A 140 -30.25 44.75 18.47
CA ILE A 140 -30.06 44.68 19.92
C ILE A 140 -30.41 46.02 20.57
N ALA A 141 -30.02 47.16 19.97
CA ALA A 141 -30.39 48.49 20.44
C ALA A 141 -31.90 48.76 20.34
N ALA A 142 -32.56 48.31 19.27
CA ALA A 142 -34.02 48.42 19.11
C ALA A 142 -34.78 47.58 20.15
N LEU A 143 -34.28 46.37 20.46
CA LEU A 143 -34.81 45.52 21.54
C LEU A 143 -34.59 46.15 22.92
N TRP A 144 -33.42 46.77 23.14
CA TRP A 144 -33.09 47.48 24.38
C TRP A 144 -34.01 48.69 24.61
N LEU A 145 -34.25 49.50 23.58
CA LEU A 145 -35.11 50.71 23.63
C LEU A 145 -36.59 50.38 23.89
N LYS A 146 -37.10 49.25 23.38
CA LYS A 146 -38.50 48.83 23.57
C LYS A 146 -38.73 47.95 24.80
N SER A 147 -37.67 47.47 25.45
CA SER A 147 -37.75 46.62 26.64
C SER A 147 -38.31 47.39 27.85
N LYS A 148 -39.51 47.01 28.31
CA LYS A 148 -40.05 47.37 29.64
C LYS A 148 -39.60 46.39 30.75
N GLY A 149 -38.55 45.61 30.49
CA GLY A 149 -38.04 44.56 31.38
C GLY A 149 -37.24 45.10 32.58
N PRO A 150 -36.89 44.22 33.54
CA PRO A 150 -36.14 44.58 34.75
C PRO A 150 -34.74 45.10 34.40
N THR A 151 -34.22 46.03 35.23
CA THR A 151 -32.98 46.79 34.99
C THR A 151 -31.76 45.91 34.68
N TRP A 152 -31.65 44.73 35.30
CA TRP A 152 -30.55 43.79 35.05
C TRP A 152 -30.52 43.27 33.61
N LEU A 153 -31.69 43.08 32.97
CA LEU A 153 -31.77 42.64 31.58
C LEU A 153 -31.28 43.75 30.64
N LYS A 154 -31.59 45.01 30.96
CA LYS A 154 -31.05 46.16 30.22
C LYS A 154 -29.54 46.26 30.36
N ILE A 155 -29.01 46.05 31.57
CA ILE A 155 -27.56 46.05 31.82
C ILE A 155 -26.87 44.92 31.04
N ALA A 156 -27.39 43.69 31.09
CA ALA A 156 -26.82 42.56 30.35
C ALA A 156 -26.79 42.83 28.83
N VAL A 157 -27.88 43.35 28.28
CA VAL A 157 -27.96 43.71 26.85
C VAL A 157 -27.01 44.87 26.50
N THR A 158 -26.83 45.85 27.39
CA THR A 158 -25.84 46.93 27.21
C THR A 158 -24.40 46.40 27.23
N VAL A 159 -24.08 45.44 28.09
CA VAL A 159 -22.74 44.83 28.16
C VAL A 159 -22.44 44.03 26.89
N ILE A 160 -23.42 43.26 26.39
CA ILE A 160 -23.27 42.52 25.12
C ILE A 160 -23.10 43.49 23.94
N LEU A 161 -23.88 44.57 23.89
CA LEU A 161 -23.72 45.63 22.88
C LEU A 161 -22.33 46.25 22.91
N ALA A 162 -21.82 46.57 24.10
CA ALA A 162 -20.49 47.14 24.27
C ALA A 162 -19.39 46.15 23.83
N TYR A 163 -19.52 44.88 24.21
CA TYR A 163 -18.60 43.80 23.86
C TYR A 163 -18.53 43.59 22.33
N CYS A 164 -19.67 43.42 21.68
CA CYS A 164 -19.74 43.24 20.23
C CYS A 164 -19.25 44.47 19.45
N SER A 165 -19.55 45.68 19.94
CA SER A 165 -19.08 46.92 19.32
C SER A 165 -17.56 47.08 19.47
N LEU A 166 -16.98 46.71 20.61
CA LEU A 166 -15.54 46.85 20.86
C LEU A 166 -14.71 45.88 20.01
N ALA A 167 -15.12 44.61 19.91
CA ALA A 167 -14.49 43.62 19.04
C ALA A 167 -14.53 44.04 17.56
N PHE A 168 -15.62 44.68 17.14
CA PHE A 168 -15.79 45.21 15.80
C PHE A 168 -14.90 46.39 15.46
N PHE A 169 -14.90 47.42 16.32
CA PHE A 169 -14.02 48.56 16.12
C PHE A 169 -12.55 48.12 16.14
N TYR A 170 -12.20 47.14 16.98
CA TYR A 170 -10.86 46.54 17.00
C TYR A 170 -10.52 45.85 15.66
N GLY A 171 -11.40 44.97 15.16
CA GLY A 171 -11.21 44.30 13.87
C GLY A 171 -11.11 45.28 12.69
N MET A 172 -11.96 46.32 12.68
CA MET A 172 -12.00 47.36 11.65
C MET A 172 -10.73 48.23 11.64
N LEU A 173 -10.23 48.64 12.81
CA LEU A 173 -9.02 49.47 12.94
C LEU A 173 -7.73 48.70 12.62
N ARG A 174 -7.72 47.38 12.82
CA ARG A 174 -6.55 46.50 12.62
C ARG A 174 -6.58 45.72 11.31
N GLY A 175 -7.67 45.81 10.54
CA GLY A 175 -7.83 45.12 9.26
C GLY A 175 -7.94 43.59 9.38
N VAL A 176 -8.37 43.08 10.53
CA VAL A 176 -8.53 41.64 10.82
C VAL A 176 -9.98 41.22 10.62
N GLY A 177 -10.22 39.98 10.17
CA GLY A 177 -11.56 39.42 10.06
C GLY A 177 -12.29 39.39 11.40
N LEU A 178 -13.63 39.48 11.38
CA LEU A 178 -14.43 39.53 12.60
C LEU A 178 -14.25 38.26 13.45
N GLU A 179 -14.13 37.10 12.81
CA GLU A 179 -13.85 35.81 13.47
C GLU A 179 -12.49 35.81 14.18
N ASP A 180 -11.44 36.31 13.53
CA ASP A 180 -10.12 36.45 14.15
C ASP A 180 -10.09 37.56 15.23
N ALA A 181 -10.99 38.55 15.18
CA ALA A 181 -11.16 39.52 16.26
C ALA A 181 -11.91 38.94 17.49
N PHE A 182 -12.84 37.99 17.28
CA PHE A 182 -13.61 37.30 18.32
C PHE A 182 -12.94 36.03 18.86
N LEU A 183 -12.04 35.39 18.11
CA LEU A 183 -11.45 34.09 18.43
C LEU A 183 -9.92 34.08 18.31
N GLY A 184 -9.32 35.07 17.63
CA GLY A 184 -7.89 35.21 17.50
C GLY A 184 -7.25 35.81 18.76
N VAL A 185 -6.00 35.42 18.99
CA VAL A 185 -5.24 35.64 20.23
C VAL A 185 -4.98 37.13 20.53
N ASP A 186 -5.19 38.03 19.56
CA ASP A 186 -4.76 39.43 19.64
C ASP A 186 -5.69 40.36 20.45
N PHE A 187 -7.01 40.12 20.45
CA PHE A 187 -7.95 40.92 21.26
C PHE A 187 -7.96 40.47 22.73
N PHE A 188 -7.82 39.17 22.98
CA PHE A 188 -7.90 38.58 24.33
C PHE A 188 -6.58 38.62 25.12
N ALA A 189 -5.47 39.00 24.49
CA ALA A 189 -4.15 39.10 25.14
C ALA A 189 -4.10 40.11 26.31
N PHE A 190 -5.01 41.08 26.36
CA PHE A 190 -5.06 42.12 27.40
C PHE A 190 -6.01 41.80 28.55
N ILE A 191 -6.70 40.66 28.51
CA ILE A 191 -7.73 40.29 29.47
C ILE A 191 -7.19 39.15 30.36
N PRO A 192 -7.04 39.36 31.69
CA PRO A 192 -6.50 38.36 32.61
C PRO A 192 -7.24 37.01 32.55
N TRP A 193 -6.51 35.91 32.74
CA TRP A 193 -7.01 34.54 32.50
C TRP A 193 -8.31 34.17 33.23
N PHE A 194 -8.60 34.78 34.39
CA PHE A 194 -9.86 34.58 35.11
C PHE A 194 -11.10 35.07 34.33
N PHE A 195 -10.93 35.92 33.32
CA PHE A 195 -12.00 36.40 32.43
C PHE A 195 -12.22 35.51 31.18
N LEU A 196 -11.28 34.61 30.83
CA LEU A 196 -11.47 33.59 29.77
C LEU A 196 -12.33 32.41 30.25
N GLN A 197 -12.25 32.09 31.54
CA GLN A 197 -13.10 31.09 32.19
C GLN A 197 -14.61 31.44 32.09
N PRO A 198 -15.05 32.71 32.23
CA PRO A 198 -16.41 33.11 31.93
C PRO A 198 -16.77 32.94 30.47
N VAL A 199 -15.90 33.09 29.47
CA VAL A 199 -16.29 32.82 28.07
C VAL A 199 -16.63 31.33 27.91
N TYR A 200 -15.80 30.44 28.46
CA TYR A 200 -16.07 29.00 28.50
C TYR A 200 -17.33 28.66 29.33
N LEU A 201 -17.48 29.21 30.53
CA LEU A 201 -18.67 29.03 31.38
C LEU A 201 -19.93 29.60 30.71
N THR A 202 -19.80 30.73 30.00
CA THR A 202 -20.93 31.37 29.33
C THR A 202 -21.38 30.45 28.21
N ILE A 203 -20.48 29.99 27.33
CA ILE A 203 -20.74 29.11 26.18
C ILE A 203 -21.23 27.72 26.59
N HIS A 204 -20.68 27.12 27.65
CA HIS A 204 -20.99 25.71 27.98
C HIS A 204 -22.01 25.54 29.11
N PHE A 205 -22.25 26.57 29.93
CA PHE A 205 -23.14 26.47 31.10
C PHE A 205 -24.23 27.54 31.14
N VAL A 206 -23.89 28.82 30.93
CA VAL A 206 -24.87 29.92 31.05
C VAL A 206 -25.79 29.99 29.83
N PHE A 207 -25.30 29.76 28.62
CA PHE A 207 -26.10 29.87 27.39
C PHE A 207 -27.17 28.78 27.25
N PRO A 208 -26.89 27.48 27.47
CA PRO A 208 -27.92 26.44 27.49
C PRO A 208 -28.98 26.70 28.59
N LEU A 209 -28.54 27.17 29.76
CA LEU A 209 -29.41 27.50 30.87
C LEU A 209 -30.32 28.69 30.55
N VAL A 210 -29.78 29.76 29.95
CA VAL A 210 -30.53 30.96 29.53
C VAL A 210 -31.51 30.61 28.41
N PHE A 211 -31.13 29.78 27.45
CA PHE A 211 -32.02 29.32 26.38
C PHE A 211 -33.22 28.53 26.93
N VAL A 212 -32.99 27.60 27.85
CA VAL A 212 -34.06 26.85 28.54
C VAL A 212 -34.95 27.77 29.37
N LEU A 213 -34.37 28.74 30.09
CA LEU A 213 -35.13 29.73 30.85
C LEU A 213 -35.99 30.64 29.95
N LEU A 214 -35.48 31.07 28.80
CA LEU A 214 -36.22 31.89 27.84
C LEU A 214 -37.39 31.12 27.21
N ILE A 215 -37.22 29.83 26.93
CA ILE A 215 -38.32 28.94 26.50
C ILE A 215 -39.36 28.78 27.61
N PHE A 216 -38.92 28.62 28.85
CA PHE A 216 -39.82 28.50 30.00
C PHE A 216 -40.64 29.79 30.23
N PHE A 217 -39.99 30.96 30.21
CA PHE A 217 -40.68 32.24 30.31
C PHE A 217 -41.56 32.55 29.10
N TRP A 218 -41.16 32.11 27.91
CA TRP A 218 -41.99 32.17 26.71
C TRP A 218 -43.32 31.43 26.89
N LEU A 219 -43.24 30.16 27.32
CA LEU A 219 -44.42 29.31 27.56
C LEU A 219 -45.33 29.90 28.64
N LYS A 220 -44.75 30.41 29.73
CA LYS A 220 -45.50 31.06 30.82
C LYS A 220 -46.16 32.36 30.36
N SER A 221 -45.45 33.18 29.58
CA SER A 221 -45.96 34.48 29.09
C SER A 221 -46.98 34.32 27.97
N ARG A 222 -46.98 33.21 27.22
CA ARG A 222 -47.97 32.94 26.15
C ARG A 222 -49.41 32.89 26.69
N LYS A 223 -49.58 32.56 27.97
CA LYS A 223 -50.88 32.55 28.67
C LYS A 223 -51.33 33.93 29.18
N SER A 224 -50.42 34.89 29.40
CA SER A 224 -50.73 36.16 30.06
C SER A 224 -50.51 37.42 29.21
N ASP A 225 -49.53 37.41 28.31
CA ASP A 225 -49.24 38.52 27.38
C ASP A 225 -48.58 37.98 26.10
N PRO A 226 -49.34 37.92 24.98
CA PRO A 226 -48.84 37.41 23.70
C PRO A 226 -47.66 38.19 23.13
N GLN A 227 -47.51 39.48 23.45
CA GLN A 227 -46.37 40.27 22.96
C GLN A 227 -45.08 39.95 23.72
N ARG A 228 -45.15 39.80 25.05
CA ARG A 228 -44.00 39.37 25.86
C ARG A 228 -43.52 37.98 25.48
N ALA A 229 -44.44 37.06 25.18
CA ALA A 229 -44.07 35.75 24.63
C ALA A 229 -43.29 35.91 23.32
N LYS A 230 -43.80 36.68 22.35
CA LYS A 230 -43.09 36.89 21.09
C LYS A 230 -41.64 37.41 21.30
N ILE A 231 -41.41 38.34 22.24
CA ILE A 231 -40.07 38.85 22.55
C ILE A 231 -39.13 37.76 23.09
N PHE A 232 -39.58 36.93 24.02
CA PHE A 232 -38.74 35.87 24.60
C PHE A 232 -38.37 34.78 23.59
N LEU A 233 -39.28 34.47 22.66
CA LEU A 233 -39.00 33.52 21.58
C LEU A 233 -37.96 34.07 20.60
N SER A 234 -38.04 35.36 20.24
CA SER A 234 -37.05 35.99 19.37
C SER A 234 -35.65 36.06 20.00
N LEU A 235 -35.58 36.33 21.32
CA LEU A 235 -34.30 36.27 22.06
C LEU A 235 -33.73 34.85 22.09
N GLY A 236 -34.57 33.83 22.30
CA GLY A 236 -34.14 32.43 22.28
C GLY A 236 -33.54 32.02 20.93
N VAL A 237 -34.20 32.38 19.82
CA VAL A 237 -33.69 32.10 18.47
C VAL A 237 -32.37 32.83 18.20
N LEU A 238 -32.22 34.08 18.66
CA LEU A 238 -30.97 34.83 18.50
C LEU A 238 -29.80 34.16 19.23
N VAL A 239 -30.03 33.71 20.48
CA VAL A 239 -29.03 32.98 21.29
C VAL A 239 -28.64 31.67 20.62
N LEU A 240 -29.62 30.93 20.10
CA LEU A 240 -29.38 29.67 19.38
C LEU A 240 -28.47 29.88 18.15
N VAL A 241 -28.70 30.93 17.37
CA VAL A 241 -27.90 31.22 16.17
C VAL A 241 -26.46 31.57 16.55
N THR A 242 -26.25 32.36 17.61
CA THR A 242 -24.90 32.65 18.11
C THR A 242 -24.19 31.41 18.65
N ASP A 243 -24.92 30.50 19.29
CA ASP A 243 -24.36 29.25 19.82
C ASP A 243 -23.91 28.31 18.69
N VAL A 244 -24.71 28.17 17.63
CA VAL A 244 -24.33 27.36 16.44
C VAL A 244 -23.05 27.90 15.81
N ILE A 245 -22.90 29.22 15.68
CA ILE A 245 -21.67 29.85 15.16
C ILE A 245 -20.46 29.52 16.05
N GLY A 246 -20.64 29.57 17.38
CA GLY A 246 -19.59 29.20 18.34
C GLY A 246 -19.15 27.74 18.25
N PHE A 247 -20.10 26.80 18.17
CA PHE A 247 -19.80 25.36 18.02
C PHE A 247 -19.11 25.04 16.69
N VAL A 248 -19.56 25.69 15.62
CA VAL A 248 -18.99 25.56 14.28
C VAL A 248 -17.53 26.06 14.23
N ALA A 249 -17.23 27.16 14.92
CA ALA A 249 -15.86 27.67 15.04
C ALA A 249 -14.95 26.77 15.90
N MET A 250 -15.48 26.16 16.97
CA MET A 250 -14.75 25.19 17.80
C MET A 250 -14.42 23.90 17.02
N ALA A 251 -15.35 23.42 16.18
CA ALA A 251 -15.12 22.27 15.33
C ALA A 251 -13.97 22.51 14.31
N ARG A 252 -13.91 23.70 13.70
CA ARG A 252 -12.83 24.08 12.77
C ARG A 252 -11.45 24.04 13.42
N ASN A 253 -11.36 24.43 14.70
CA ASN A 253 -10.10 24.43 15.47
C ASN A 253 -9.90 23.15 16.29
N ARG A 254 -10.72 22.12 16.06
CA ARG A 254 -10.68 20.81 16.75
C ARG A 254 -10.68 20.90 18.27
N VAL A 255 -11.35 21.91 18.81
CA VAL A 255 -11.54 22.07 20.26
C VAL A 255 -12.69 21.14 20.71
N PRO A 256 -12.46 20.19 21.64
CA PRO A 256 -13.50 19.28 22.12
C PRO A 256 -14.71 20.05 22.67
N ASN A 257 -15.93 19.63 22.29
CA ASN A 257 -17.19 20.26 22.70
C ASN A 257 -18.33 19.23 22.79
N LEU A 258 -19.52 19.62 23.24
CA LEU A 258 -20.66 18.71 23.45
C LEU A 258 -21.13 17.92 22.20
N PHE A 259 -20.74 18.35 21.00
CA PHE A 259 -21.08 17.70 19.74
C PHE A 259 -19.87 17.03 19.07
N SER A 260 -18.72 16.93 19.75
CA SER A 260 -17.50 16.34 19.21
C SER A 260 -17.63 14.86 18.82
N SER A 261 -18.59 14.14 19.40
CA SER A 261 -18.92 12.75 19.06
C SER A 261 -19.72 12.59 17.75
N LEU A 262 -20.23 13.69 17.20
CA LEU A 262 -21.08 13.71 16.00
C LEU A 262 -20.34 14.23 14.75
N LEU A 263 -19.09 14.67 14.89
CA LEU A 263 -18.25 15.20 13.82
C LEU A 263 -16.99 14.33 13.63
N PRO A 264 -16.44 14.18 12.41
CA PRO A 264 -15.26 13.35 12.18
C PRO A 264 -14.03 13.91 12.91
N SER A 265 -13.30 13.03 13.63
CA SER A 265 -12.13 13.38 14.43
C SER A 265 -10.80 13.23 13.68
N SER A 266 -10.74 12.47 12.58
CA SER A 266 -9.49 12.20 11.87
C SER A 266 -9.03 13.38 10.99
N PRO A 267 -7.72 13.67 10.93
CA PRO A 267 -7.18 14.58 9.92
C PRO A 267 -7.46 14.01 8.52
N GLY A 268 -7.70 14.90 7.55
CA GLY A 268 -7.55 14.56 6.14
C GLY A 268 -6.13 14.08 5.79
N VAL A 269 -5.93 13.70 4.53
CA VAL A 269 -4.72 13.02 4.05
C VAL A 269 -3.54 14.00 3.97
N GLY A 270 -2.40 13.65 4.58
CA GLY A 270 -1.13 14.34 4.36
C GLY A 270 0.08 13.50 4.73
N GLU A 271 1.23 13.81 4.14
CA GLU A 271 2.53 13.22 4.50
C GLU A 271 3.66 14.25 4.46
N ALA A 272 4.73 13.97 5.20
CA ALA A 272 6.01 14.66 5.12
C ALA A 272 7.15 13.64 5.08
N ILE A 273 8.13 13.88 4.21
CA ILE A 273 9.31 13.04 4.03
C ILE A 273 10.56 13.90 4.21
N THR A 274 11.56 13.38 4.91
CA THR A 274 12.89 13.99 5.01
C THR A 274 13.96 12.91 4.98
N THR A 275 15.15 13.25 4.49
CA THR A 275 16.32 12.37 4.57
C THR A 275 17.24 12.86 5.67
N ILE A 276 17.74 11.94 6.50
CA ILE A 276 18.74 12.21 7.54
C ILE A 276 20.00 11.40 7.25
N VAL A 277 21.16 11.91 7.66
CA VAL A 277 22.41 11.15 7.62
C VAL A 277 22.66 10.57 9.00
N ASP A 278 22.73 9.24 9.12
CA ASP A 278 23.00 8.57 10.38
C ASP A 278 24.47 8.78 10.84
N PRO A 279 24.82 8.42 12.09
CA PRO A 279 26.20 8.54 12.57
C PRO A 279 27.23 7.73 11.76
N GLY A 280 26.79 6.75 10.95
CA GLY A 280 27.61 5.97 10.04
C GLY A 280 27.72 6.56 8.63
N GLY A 281 27.18 7.76 8.38
CA GLY A 281 27.24 8.45 7.10
C GLY A 281 26.21 7.99 6.07
N ARG A 282 25.22 7.17 6.45
CA ARG A 282 24.19 6.65 5.53
C ARG A 282 22.98 7.57 5.47
N SER A 283 22.43 7.73 4.27
CA SER A 283 21.16 8.44 4.08
C SER A 283 19.99 7.54 4.46
N VAL A 284 19.19 7.98 5.42
CA VAL A 284 17.99 7.32 5.93
C VAL A 284 16.78 8.17 5.58
N THR A 285 15.77 7.57 4.95
CA THR A 285 14.52 8.26 4.60
C THR A 285 13.53 8.11 5.72
N VAL A 286 13.04 9.23 6.23
CA VAL A 286 12.08 9.30 7.31
C VAL A 286 10.78 9.87 6.78
N ARG A 287 9.66 9.18 7.02
CA ARG A 287 8.32 9.61 6.61
C ARG A 287 7.39 9.68 7.81
N LEU A 288 6.65 10.76 7.93
CA LEU A 288 5.52 10.92 8.85
C LEU A 288 4.26 11.11 7.99
N ALA A 289 3.25 10.28 8.20
CA ALA A 289 1.97 10.37 7.49
C ALA A 289 0.82 10.45 8.49
N THR A 290 -0.34 10.99 8.11
CA THR A 290 -1.55 10.88 8.95
C THR A 290 -1.99 9.41 9.10
N LYS A 291 -2.64 9.03 10.20
CA LYS A 291 -3.20 7.66 10.31
C LYS A 291 -4.17 7.39 9.16
N ASP A 292 -4.21 6.12 8.75
CA ASP A 292 -4.98 5.65 7.60
C ASP A 292 -4.63 6.33 6.27
N PHE A 293 -3.50 7.05 6.16
CA PHE A 293 -3.09 7.74 4.93
C PHE A 293 -3.16 6.83 3.69
N GLU A 294 -2.67 5.60 3.77
CA GLU A 294 -2.70 4.66 2.63
C GLU A 294 -4.12 4.16 2.28
N ASN A 295 -5.04 4.13 3.24
CA ASN A 295 -6.43 3.71 3.05
C ASN A 295 -7.33 4.89 2.62
N ALA A 296 -7.05 6.09 3.13
CA ALA A 296 -7.74 7.33 2.83
C ALA A 296 -7.27 7.95 1.52
N ARG A 297 -6.00 7.77 1.12
CA ARG A 297 -5.52 8.01 -0.25
C ARG A 297 -6.28 7.16 -1.26
N ARG A 298 -6.61 5.92 -0.90
CA ARG A 298 -7.43 4.98 -1.71
C ARG A 298 -8.94 5.21 -1.66
N LYS A 299 -9.43 6.17 -0.86
CA LYS A 299 -10.85 6.55 -0.75
C LYS A 299 -10.95 8.07 -0.96
N GLU A 300 -11.14 8.51 -2.20
CA GLU A 300 -11.31 9.93 -2.56
C GLU A 300 -12.31 10.63 -1.64
N THR A 301 -11.85 11.57 -0.82
CA THR A 301 -12.61 12.72 -0.27
C THR A 301 -11.85 13.52 0.80
N ALA A 302 -10.59 13.22 1.11
CA ALA A 302 -9.89 13.91 2.17
C ALA A 302 -9.18 15.21 1.69
N GLN A 303 -9.47 16.33 2.35
CA GLN A 303 -8.76 17.60 2.16
C GLN A 303 -7.26 17.44 2.46
N PHE A 304 -6.39 17.91 1.55
CA PHE A 304 -4.94 17.78 1.68
C PHE A 304 -4.36 18.74 2.72
N TYR A 305 -3.57 18.21 3.65
CA TYR A 305 -2.66 18.98 4.50
C TYR A 305 -1.26 19.01 3.87
N SER A 306 -0.60 20.17 3.88
CA SER A 306 0.84 20.24 3.60
C SER A 306 1.60 20.06 4.91
N MET A 307 2.46 19.04 4.97
CA MET A 307 3.32 18.81 6.12
C MET A 307 4.79 18.99 5.73
N ALA A 308 5.56 19.57 6.65
CA ALA A 308 7.00 19.69 6.52
C ALA A 308 7.66 19.10 7.77
N LEU A 309 8.53 18.12 7.57
CA LEU A 309 9.29 17.46 8.62
C LEU A 309 10.75 17.87 8.46
N SER A 310 11.37 18.35 9.54
CA SER A 310 12.79 18.73 9.55
C SER A 310 13.50 18.05 10.70
N TYR A 311 14.57 17.33 10.40
CA TYR A 311 15.39 16.70 11.44
C TYR A 311 16.04 17.75 12.34
N THR A 312 16.06 17.47 13.64
CA THR A 312 16.59 18.36 14.67
C THR A 312 17.88 17.79 15.26
N LYS A 313 17.82 16.65 15.95
CA LYS A 313 18.98 16.01 16.60
C LYS A 313 18.67 14.56 16.96
N ALA A 314 19.71 13.79 17.29
CA ALA A 314 19.59 12.53 17.99
C ALA A 314 19.77 12.73 19.50
N GLU A 315 19.02 11.98 20.31
CA GLU A 315 19.16 11.92 21.76
C GLU A 315 19.13 10.45 22.19
N GLY A 316 20.31 9.82 22.24
CA GLY A 316 20.42 8.35 22.28
C GLY A 316 19.85 7.73 21.01
N ASP A 317 18.95 6.75 21.17
CA ASP A 317 18.23 6.12 20.06
C ASP A 317 17.06 6.97 19.54
N LYS A 318 16.69 8.05 20.24
CA LYS A 318 15.63 8.95 19.76
C LYS A 318 16.12 9.81 18.61
N ARG A 319 15.30 9.94 17.58
CA ARG A 319 15.47 10.88 16.45
C ARG A 319 14.38 11.95 16.57
N LEU A 320 14.78 13.21 16.77
CA LEU A 320 13.87 14.33 16.99
C LEU A 320 13.73 15.17 15.72
N PHE A 321 12.51 15.66 15.48
CA PHE A 321 12.11 16.45 14.32
C PHE A 321 11.22 17.62 14.73
N ASN A 322 11.32 18.70 13.97
CA ASN A 322 10.31 19.75 13.93
C ASN A 322 9.27 19.40 12.86
N LEU A 323 8.00 19.58 13.19
CA LEU A 323 6.88 19.32 12.29
C LEU A 323 6.05 20.60 12.13
N SER A 324 5.73 20.92 10.88
CA SER A 324 4.80 21.97 10.51
C SER A 324 3.66 21.36 9.71
N ILE A 325 2.43 21.71 10.06
CA ILE A 325 1.22 21.17 9.45
C ILE A 325 0.33 22.34 9.08
N LYS A 326 0.02 22.45 7.79
CA LYS A 326 -0.86 23.49 7.27
C LYS A 326 -1.98 22.87 6.46
N ASP A 327 -3.15 23.51 6.49
CA ASP A 327 -4.26 23.15 5.62
C ASP A 327 -4.01 23.57 4.17
N SER A 328 -4.93 23.16 3.29
CA SER A 328 -4.94 23.54 1.87
C SER A 328 -4.97 25.06 1.61
N ALA A 329 -5.23 25.89 2.64
CA ALA A 329 -5.19 27.36 2.59
C ALA A 329 -3.90 27.95 3.17
N GLY A 330 -2.95 27.12 3.62
CA GLY A 330 -1.68 27.55 4.19
C GLY A 330 -1.76 28.04 5.64
N LYS A 331 -2.89 27.81 6.33
CA LYS A 331 -3.08 28.14 7.76
C LYS A 331 -2.61 26.97 8.63
N ASP A 332 -2.00 27.29 9.78
CA ASP A 332 -1.53 26.28 10.72
C ASP A 332 -2.71 25.45 11.26
N VAL A 333 -2.56 24.13 11.22
CA VAL A 333 -3.46 23.19 11.90
C VAL A 333 -2.91 22.97 13.29
N LEU A 334 -3.77 23.07 14.31
CA LEU A 334 -3.37 23.03 15.72
C LEU A 334 -3.98 21.81 16.43
N PHE A 335 -3.44 21.48 17.61
CA PHE A 335 -3.98 20.45 18.53
C PHE A 335 -3.98 18.99 18.05
N LEU A 336 -3.28 18.68 16.96
CA LEU A 336 -2.95 17.30 16.56
C LEU A 336 -1.99 16.61 17.56
N GLY A 337 -2.10 15.30 17.72
CA GLY A 337 -1.27 14.51 18.63
C GLY A 337 -0.78 13.21 18.01
N LYS A 338 -0.07 12.38 18.78
CA LYS A 338 0.44 11.06 18.33
C LYS A 338 -0.61 10.26 17.56
N ASP A 339 -1.85 10.26 18.03
CA ASP A 339 -2.92 9.44 17.47
C ASP A 339 -3.37 9.84 16.07
N ASP A 340 -2.91 10.98 15.56
CA ASP A 340 -3.22 11.46 14.23
C ASP A 340 -2.21 11.01 13.17
N PHE A 341 -1.10 10.36 13.56
CA PHE A 341 0.01 10.04 12.64
C PHE A 341 0.49 8.59 12.68
N ASP A 342 1.32 8.24 11.70
CA ASP A 342 2.17 7.05 11.62
C ASP A 342 3.58 7.46 11.17
N PHE A 343 4.59 6.86 11.80
CA PHE A 343 6.00 7.17 11.56
C PHE A 343 6.70 6.01 10.85
N PHE A 344 7.55 6.29 9.86
CA PHE A 344 8.28 5.31 9.07
C PHE A 344 9.74 5.71 8.89
N GLU A 345 10.63 4.72 8.92
CA GLU A 345 12.05 4.82 8.56
C GLU A 345 12.35 3.80 7.46
N ASN A 346 12.85 4.25 6.30
CA ASN A 346 13.10 3.42 5.12
C ASN A 346 11.90 2.52 4.74
N GLY A 347 10.67 3.02 4.95
CA GLY A 347 9.42 2.30 4.71
C GLY A 347 8.95 1.39 5.86
N GLN A 348 9.77 1.16 6.88
CA GLN A 348 9.42 0.38 8.07
C GLN A 348 8.73 1.27 9.12
N ARG A 349 7.55 0.87 9.59
CA ARG A 349 6.82 1.61 10.64
C ARG A 349 7.60 1.57 11.96
N GLN A 350 7.75 2.71 12.61
CA GLN A 350 8.54 2.87 13.83
C GLN A 350 7.63 2.99 15.06
N GLU A 351 8.01 2.35 16.16
CA GLU A 351 7.45 2.53 17.51
C GLU A 351 8.56 2.26 18.56
N PRO A 352 8.56 2.94 19.73
CA PRO A 352 7.67 4.04 20.08
C PRO A 352 8.02 5.35 19.36
N TYR A 353 7.00 6.12 18.97
CA TYR A 353 7.12 7.52 18.55
C TYR A 353 6.13 8.42 19.30
N ASP A 354 6.28 9.74 19.17
CA ASP A 354 5.34 10.73 19.69
C ASP A 354 5.30 12.00 18.81
N VAL A 355 4.17 12.72 18.86
CA VAL A 355 3.94 14.01 18.20
C VAL A 355 3.28 14.94 19.20
N LEU A 356 4.01 15.98 19.60
CA LEU A 356 3.62 16.89 20.68
C LEU A 356 3.29 18.27 20.10
N PHE A 357 2.06 18.72 20.36
CA PHE A 357 1.63 20.09 20.09
C PHE A 357 2.12 21.03 21.19
N GLU A 358 2.88 22.07 20.83
CA GLU A 358 3.34 23.07 21.79
C GLU A 358 2.39 24.27 21.82
N LEU A 359 1.55 24.33 22.86
CA LEU A 359 0.68 25.48 23.14
C LEU A 359 1.52 26.76 23.33
N GLY A 360 1.49 27.61 22.30
CA GLY A 360 2.29 28.83 22.27
C GLY A 360 3.69 28.63 21.67
N GLY A 361 3.82 27.72 20.69
CA GLY A 361 5.01 27.42 19.88
C GLY A 361 6.17 28.37 20.18
N VAL A 362 7.03 27.95 21.11
CA VAL A 362 8.13 28.74 21.65
C VAL A 362 7.70 30.10 22.23
N LYS A 363 7.32 30.12 23.51
CA LYS A 363 7.03 31.34 24.29
C LYS A 363 8.25 32.23 24.58
N THR A 364 9.35 32.08 23.87
CA THR A 364 10.52 32.97 23.93
C THR A 364 10.98 33.18 22.50
N GLY A 365 10.58 34.28 21.86
CA GLY A 365 10.89 34.51 20.45
C GLY A 365 12.35 34.21 20.11
N GLN A 366 12.55 33.62 18.93
CA GLN A 366 13.86 33.13 18.52
C GLN A 366 14.77 34.28 18.09
N ASN A 367 16.08 34.06 18.17
CA ASN A 367 17.04 34.97 17.58
C ASN A 367 17.34 34.53 16.15
N ILE A 368 17.21 35.45 15.20
CA ILE A 368 17.52 35.23 13.79
C ILE A 368 18.61 36.21 13.40
N ILE A 369 19.67 35.70 12.77
CA ILE A 369 20.75 36.50 12.21
C ILE A 369 20.63 36.41 10.68
N LEU A 370 20.32 37.51 10.02
CA LEU A 370 20.32 37.58 8.56
C LEU A 370 21.64 38.20 8.08
N VAL A 371 22.49 37.38 7.47
CA VAL A 371 23.76 37.80 6.89
C VAL A 371 23.54 38.03 5.40
N LEU A 372 23.62 39.30 4.97
CA LEU A 372 23.16 39.75 3.66
C LEU A 372 24.32 40.35 2.86
N ASP A 373 24.68 39.71 1.75
CA ASP A 373 25.71 40.23 0.84
C ASP A 373 25.23 41.49 0.10
N HIS A 374 26.06 42.53 0.13
CA HIS A 374 25.88 43.74 -0.68
C HIS A 374 27.18 44.14 -1.40
N SER A 375 28.01 43.17 -1.76
CA SER A 375 29.21 43.36 -2.57
C SER A 375 28.91 43.97 -3.95
N GLY A 376 29.94 44.40 -4.67
CA GLY A 376 29.78 45.05 -5.97
C GLY A 376 29.06 44.20 -7.02
N SER A 377 29.18 42.86 -6.96
CA SER A 377 28.48 41.92 -7.85
C SER A 377 26.96 41.97 -7.67
N MET A 378 26.50 42.22 -6.44
CA MET A 378 25.09 42.25 -6.07
C MET A 378 24.31 43.43 -6.65
N ASN A 379 24.94 44.43 -7.27
CA ASN A 379 24.27 45.64 -7.74
C ASN A 379 23.06 45.37 -8.65
N LYS A 380 23.10 44.30 -9.45
CA LYS A 380 21.98 43.93 -10.35
C LYS A 380 20.83 43.21 -9.63
N VAL A 381 21.07 42.65 -8.44
CA VAL A 381 20.13 41.75 -7.75
C VAL A 381 19.77 42.24 -6.34
N ILE A 382 20.40 43.32 -5.87
CA ILE A 382 20.24 43.85 -4.52
C ILE A 382 18.78 44.21 -4.19
N ASP A 383 17.99 44.65 -5.18
CA ASP A 383 16.58 44.98 -4.99
C ASP A 383 15.72 43.72 -4.76
N GLN A 384 16.02 42.63 -5.45
CA GLN A 384 15.38 41.33 -5.22
C GLN A 384 15.77 40.75 -3.85
N LEU A 385 17.04 40.85 -3.46
CA LEU A 385 17.49 40.46 -2.12
C LEU A 385 16.74 41.24 -1.04
N LYS A 386 16.63 42.57 -1.18
CA LYS A 386 15.86 43.40 -0.26
C LYS A 386 14.39 42.99 -0.22
N LEU A 387 13.78 42.69 -1.36
CA LEU A 387 12.39 42.24 -1.43
C LEU A 387 12.19 40.88 -0.72
N ALA A 388 13.08 39.93 -0.95
CA ALA A 388 13.09 38.61 -0.30
C ALA A 388 13.32 38.72 1.21
N ALA A 389 14.29 39.51 1.64
CA ALA A 389 14.57 39.77 3.05
C ALA A 389 13.36 40.44 3.72
N LYS A 390 12.72 41.43 3.10
CA LYS A 390 11.50 42.06 3.64
C LYS A 390 10.33 41.07 3.72
N ALA A 391 10.16 40.18 2.75
CA ALA A 391 9.16 39.11 2.80
C ALA A 391 9.44 38.13 3.95
N PHE A 392 10.70 37.82 4.24
CA PHE A 392 11.10 37.05 5.42
C PHE A 392 10.78 37.78 6.73
N ILE A 393 11.09 39.08 6.81
CA ILE A 393 10.70 39.91 7.97
C ILE A 393 9.17 39.91 8.15
N ASP A 394 8.39 39.83 7.06
CA ASP A 394 6.93 39.76 7.15
C ASP A 394 6.43 38.44 7.74
N LEU A 395 7.17 37.35 7.62
CA LEU A 395 6.87 36.05 8.21
C LEU A 395 7.28 35.92 9.68
N LYS A 396 8.08 36.85 10.22
CA LYS A 396 8.53 36.77 11.62
C LYS A 396 7.36 36.79 12.60
N SER A 397 7.52 36.04 13.69
CA SER A 397 6.67 36.11 14.88
C SER A 397 6.95 37.38 15.68
N ARG A 398 6.01 37.82 16.53
CA ARG A 398 6.15 39.07 17.31
C ARG A 398 7.32 39.06 18.30
N GLY A 399 7.66 37.88 18.83
CA GLY A 399 8.79 37.71 19.74
C GLY A 399 10.16 37.63 19.06
N ASP A 400 10.21 37.34 17.75
CA ASP A 400 11.46 37.07 17.06
C ASP A 400 12.35 38.31 17.07
N LYS A 401 13.59 38.14 17.51
CA LYS A 401 14.61 39.18 17.51
C LYS A 401 15.50 38.96 16.30
N ILE A 402 15.51 39.91 15.39
CA ILE A 402 16.29 39.81 14.16
C ILE A 402 17.48 40.76 14.24
N LEU A 403 18.66 40.20 14.02
CA LEU A 403 19.93 40.89 13.85
C LEU A 403 20.29 40.85 12.37
N LEU A 404 20.45 42.02 11.74
CA LEU A 404 20.92 42.11 10.36
C LEU A 404 22.44 42.32 10.34
N ILE A 405 23.13 41.55 9.52
CA ILE A 405 24.56 41.71 9.23
C ILE A 405 24.72 41.87 7.71
N PRO A 406 24.45 43.07 7.16
CA PRO A 406 24.92 43.41 5.82
C PRO A 406 26.45 43.32 5.77
N PHE A 407 26.99 42.75 4.70
CA PHE A 407 28.44 42.72 4.47
C PHE A 407 28.83 42.99 3.01
N SER A 408 30.01 43.60 2.86
CA SER A 408 30.76 43.69 1.62
C SER A 408 32.21 43.32 1.92
N SER A 409 33.18 44.23 1.78
CA SER A 409 34.58 43.97 2.20
C SER A 409 34.70 43.67 3.70
N SER A 410 33.77 44.20 4.50
CA SER A 410 33.65 43.92 5.94
C SER A 410 32.18 43.84 6.34
N PRO A 411 31.83 43.04 7.37
CA PRO A 411 30.48 42.94 7.89
C PRO A 411 30.14 44.07 8.87
N SER A 412 28.87 44.49 8.90
CA SER A 412 28.36 45.51 9.82
C SER A 412 27.07 45.05 10.51
N ALA A 413 27.15 44.70 11.80
CA ALA A 413 25.98 44.31 12.59
C ALA A 413 25.09 45.53 12.90
N GLN A 414 23.82 45.45 12.52
CA GLN A 414 22.80 46.46 12.82
C GLN A 414 22.20 46.24 14.21
N PRO A 415 21.54 47.25 14.82
CA PRO A 415 20.82 47.05 16.08
C PRO A 415 19.75 45.95 15.97
N ILE A 416 19.76 45.00 16.91
CA ILE A 416 18.76 43.94 17.00
C ILE A 416 17.37 44.55 17.20
N SER A 417 16.36 44.05 16.48
CA SER A 417 15.01 44.58 16.58
C SER A 417 13.95 43.48 16.48
N THR A 418 12.82 43.71 17.15
CA THR A 418 11.58 42.94 16.99
C THR A 418 10.58 43.66 16.08
N ASP A 419 10.80 44.95 15.82
CA ASP A 419 9.91 45.82 15.03
C ASP A 419 10.16 45.66 13.52
N LYS A 420 9.10 45.26 12.80
CA LYS A 420 9.16 44.99 11.36
C LYS A 420 9.57 46.24 10.57
N ASN A 421 9.08 47.43 10.94
CA ASN A 421 9.35 48.64 10.19
C ASN A 421 10.80 49.08 10.32
N THR A 422 11.38 48.96 11.52
CA THR A 422 12.80 49.21 11.80
C THR A 422 13.68 48.26 10.99
N LEU A 423 13.37 46.96 10.97
CA LEU A 423 14.11 45.96 10.20
C LEU A 423 14.02 46.22 8.69
N LYS A 424 12.83 46.58 8.18
CA LYS A 424 12.63 46.95 6.78
C LYS A 424 13.41 48.21 6.40
N ALA A 425 13.44 49.22 7.27
CA ALA A 425 14.22 50.44 7.06
C ALA A 425 15.73 50.16 7.05
N GLN A 426 16.22 49.29 7.92
CA GLN A 426 17.61 48.83 7.90
C GLN A 426 17.95 48.11 6.58
N ILE A 427 17.04 47.27 6.06
CA ILE A 427 17.21 46.60 4.75
C ILE A 427 17.21 47.62 3.60
N ASP A 428 16.28 48.58 3.61
CA ASP A 428 16.17 49.60 2.57
C ASP A 428 17.40 50.52 2.50
N ALA A 429 18.14 50.68 3.61
CA ALA A 429 19.38 51.45 3.69
C ALA A 429 20.60 50.76 3.03
N ILE A 430 20.55 49.46 2.77
CA ILE A 430 21.67 48.71 2.18
C ILE A 430 21.97 49.22 0.76
N ARG A 431 23.25 49.40 0.43
CA ARG A 431 23.73 49.83 -0.89
C ARG A 431 24.85 48.90 -1.35
N SER A 432 24.83 48.49 -2.62
CA SER A 432 25.83 47.58 -3.17
C SER A 432 27.18 48.29 -3.37
N GLY A 433 28.29 47.61 -3.04
CA GLY A 433 29.65 48.09 -3.27
C GLY A 433 30.67 47.32 -2.43
N GLY A 434 31.96 47.35 -2.81
CA GLY A 434 33.03 46.64 -2.10
C GLY A 434 33.22 45.17 -2.54
N GLY A 435 34.11 44.46 -1.83
CA GLY A 435 34.41 43.03 -2.03
C GLY A 435 33.45 42.09 -1.29
N THR A 436 33.79 40.80 -1.21
CA THR A 436 32.94 39.74 -0.62
C THR A 436 33.64 39.11 0.60
N GLY A 437 33.56 39.78 1.76
CA GLY A 437 34.12 39.37 3.05
C GLY A 437 33.23 38.39 3.81
N LEU A 438 32.86 37.29 3.15
CA LEU A 438 31.89 36.32 3.63
C LEU A 438 32.36 35.58 4.89
N TYR A 439 33.64 35.21 4.98
CA TYR A 439 34.16 34.48 6.15
C TYR A 439 34.03 35.32 7.42
N GLN A 440 34.45 36.58 7.38
CA GLN A 440 34.31 37.51 8.50
C GLN A 440 32.85 37.74 8.88
N ALA A 441 31.93 37.80 7.91
CA ALA A 441 30.50 37.97 8.16
C ALA A 441 29.90 36.79 8.93
N VAL A 442 30.25 35.56 8.55
CA VAL A 442 29.79 34.34 9.21
C VAL A 442 30.38 34.20 10.61
N ILE A 443 31.68 34.50 10.78
CA ILE A 443 32.32 34.48 12.11
C ILE A 443 31.70 35.52 13.04
N LEU A 444 31.47 36.76 12.56
CA LEU A 444 30.80 37.78 13.36
C LEU A 444 29.39 37.34 13.76
N GLY A 445 28.64 36.74 12.82
CA GLY A 445 27.33 36.19 13.12
C GLY A 445 27.37 35.07 14.16
N TYR A 446 28.39 34.21 14.11
CA TYR A 446 28.56 33.13 15.09
C TYR A 446 28.89 33.68 16.48
N ASP A 447 29.87 34.58 16.59
CA ASP A 447 30.31 35.14 17.86
C ASP A 447 29.22 36.01 18.53
N LEU A 448 28.37 36.69 17.74
CA LEU A 448 27.18 37.39 18.24
C LEU A 448 26.06 36.41 18.59
N GLY A 449 25.89 35.35 17.81
CA GLY A 449 24.95 34.26 18.05
C GLY A 449 25.18 33.54 19.38
N GLU A 450 26.44 33.25 19.74
CA GLU A 450 26.77 32.62 21.03
C GLU A 450 26.40 33.49 22.25
N LYS A 451 26.37 34.81 22.09
CA LYS A 451 26.01 35.75 23.17
C LYS A 451 24.50 35.86 23.37
N LEU A 452 23.70 35.31 22.45
CA LEU A 452 22.24 35.38 22.48
C LEU A 452 21.68 34.12 23.17
N SER A 453 21.08 34.28 24.36
CA SER A 453 20.58 33.16 25.18
C SER A 453 19.22 32.65 24.71
N VAL A 454 19.18 31.74 23.72
CA VAL A 454 18.13 30.79 23.25
C VAL A 454 18.61 30.19 21.90
N PRO A 455 18.03 29.11 21.34
CA PRO A 455 18.40 28.64 20.00
C PRO A 455 18.36 29.77 18.96
N THR A 456 19.48 29.97 18.28
CA THR A 456 19.70 31.06 17.32
C THR A 456 19.89 30.47 15.92
N THR A 457 19.21 31.05 14.92
CA THR A 457 19.33 30.65 13.52
C THR A 457 20.03 31.74 12.72
N MET A 458 21.05 31.39 11.94
CA MET A 458 21.68 32.25 10.95
C MET A 458 21.21 31.87 9.54
N VAL A 459 20.85 32.87 8.75
CA VAL A 459 20.57 32.72 7.31
C VAL A 459 21.59 33.57 6.57
N VAL A 460 22.45 32.91 5.78
CA VAL A 460 23.54 33.51 5.03
C VAL A 460 23.17 33.54 3.55
N MET A 461 23.31 34.69 2.90
CA MET A 461 23.09 34.83 1.45
C MET A 461 24.26 35.54 0.80
N THR A 462 24.71 35.02 -0.35
CA THR A 462 25.78 35.60 -1.19
C THR A 462 25.62 35.19 -2.66
N ASP A 463 26.10 36.04 -3.57
CA ASP A 463 26.23 35.74 -5.00
C ASP A 463 27.66 35.45 -5.44
N GLY A 464 28.62 35.44 -4.51
CA GLY A 464 30.03 35.48 -4.82
C GLY A 464 30.89 34.50 -4.03
N VAL A 465 32.16 34.48 -4.38
CA VAL A 465 33.18 33.68 -3.69
C VAL A 465 33.79 34.46 -2.53
N ALA A 466 33.99 33.82 -1.38
CA ALA A 466 34.59 34.51 -0.24
C ALA A 466 36.03 34.93 -0.57
N SER A 467 36.30 36.23 -0.47
CA SER A 467 37.61 36.82 -0.78
C SER A 467 38.58 36.77 0.40
N ASP A 468 38.11 36.42 1.60
CA ASP A 468 38.83 36.52 2.87
C ASP A 468 39.06 35.18 3.60
N LYS A 469 38.85 34.06 2.89
CA LYS A 469 39.00 32.70 3.41
C LYS A 469 40.36 32.06 3.10
N ASN A 470 40.79 31.14 3.97
CA ASN A 470 41.86 30.18 3.71
C ASN A 470 41.52 28.84 4.39
N GLN A 471 42.25 27.78 4.05
CA GLN A 471 41.93 26.41 4.52
C GLN A 471 41.96 26.27 6.05
N GLU A 472 42.87 26.97 6.73
CA GLU A 472 42.97 26.97 8.19
C GLU A 472 41.72 27.60 8.84
N ARG A 473 41.32 28.77 8.33
CA ARG A 473 40.14 29.51 8.76
C ARG A 473 38.84 28.73 8.53
N GLU A 474 38.69 28.08 7.38
CA GLU A 474 37.54 27.21 7.12
C GLU A 474 37.45 26.04 8.11
N THR A 475 38.59 25.46 8.48
CA THR A 475 38.67 24.35 9.44
C THR A 475 38.29 24.82 10.84
N GLN A 476 38.78 25.99 11.26
CA GLN A 476 38.41 26.60 12.55
C GLN A 476 36.91 26.93 12.62
N LEU A 477 36.34 27.48 11.55
CA LEU A 477 34.91 27.78 11.47
C LEU A 477 34.06 26.50 11.48
N ALA A 478 34.47 25.45 10.77
CA ALA A 478 33.79 24.16 10.82
C ALA A 478 33.81 23.55 12.23
N GLN A 479 34.94 23.60 12.93
CA GLN A 479 35.05 23.15 14.32
C GLN A 479 34.16 23.96 15.27
N LYS A 480 34.07 25.29 15.08
CA LYS A 480 33.15 26.15 15.85
C LYS A 480 31.68 25.77 15.59
N LEU A 481 31.30 25.60 14.33
CA LEU A 481 29.92 25.24 13.94
C LEU A 481 29.53 23.81 14.37
N ALA A 482 30.49 22.89 14.39
CA ALA A 482 30.31 21.51 14.87
C ALA A 482 29.92 21.42 16.36
N SER A 483 30.10 22.50 17.14
CA SER A 483 29.55 22.61 18.50
C SER A 483 28.00 22.70 18.53
N LYS A 484 27.36 22.88 17.37
CA LYS A 484 25.90 22.86 17.12
C LYS A 484 25.06 23.84 17.96
N LYS A 485 25.67 24.93 18.42
CA LYS A 485 24.97 26.00 19.17
C LYS A 485 24.12 26.92 18.29
N LEU A 486 24.36 26.93 16.98
CA LEU A 486 23.70 27.79 16.01
C LEU A 486 23.21 26.96 14.82
N ARG A 487 21.97 27.19 14.35
CA ARG A 487 21.48 26.61 13.09
C ARG A 487 21.89 27.50 11.93
N VAL A 488 22.47 26.96 10.86
CA VAL A 488 22.93 27.77 9.71
C VAL A 488 22.24 27.35 8.41
N TYR A 489 21.48 28.26 7.81
CA TYR A 489 21.02 28.16 6.43
C TYR A 489 21.92 28.99 5.52
N SER A 490 22.21 28.49 4.33
CA SER A 490 23.00 29.20 3.34
C SER A 490 22.29 29.25 1.99
N VAL A 491 22.33 30.39 1.32
CA VAL A 491 21.68 30.65 0.04
C VAL A 491 22.72 31.18 -0.94
N GLY A 492 22.97 30.41 -2.01
CA GLY A 492 23.82 30.80 -3.12
C GLY A 492 23.00 31.31 -4.30
N LEU A 493 23.30 32.51 -4.79
CA LEU A 493 22.67 33.08 -5.97
C LEU A 493 23.67 33.12 -7.13
N GLY A 494 23.46 32.29 -8.14
CA GLY A 494 24.32 32.23 -9.31
C GLY A 494 24.63 30.80 -9.77
N LYS A 495 25.44 30.70 -10.83
CA LYS A 495 25.92 29.42 -11.34
C LYS A 495 26.96 28.85 -10.37
N GLU A 496 27.12 27.53 -10.37
CA GLU A 496 28.02 26.79 -9.48
C GLU A 496 29.46 27.33 -9.43
N LYS A 497 29.96 27.87 -10.56
CA LYS A 497 31.31 28.45 -10.66
C LYS A 497 31.45 29.88 -10.12
N ASP A 498 30.33 30.59 -9.98
CA ASP A 498 30.29 32.00 -9.61
C ASP A 498 30.03 32.16 -8.09
N VAL A 499 29.61 31.09 -7.42
CA VAL A 499 29.29 31.02 -5.98
C VAL A 499 30.22 30.03 -5.29
N ASP A 500 30.60 30.30 -4.04
CA ASP A 500 31.38 29.37 -3.21
C ASP A 500 30.54 28.19 -2.67
N GLU A 501 29.93 27.43 -3.57
CA GLU A 501 29.00 26.34 -3.25
C GLU A 501 29.59 25.29 -2.28
N PRO A 502 30.86 24.84 -2.41
CA PRO A 502 31.46 23.92 -1.44
C PRO A 502 31.50 24.49 -0.02
N PHE A 503 31.86 25.78 0.11
CA PHE A 503 31.91 26.44 1.41
C PHE A 503 30.50 26.63 1.99
N LEU A 504 29.54 27.10 1.19
CA LEU A 504 28.15 27.30 1.64
C LEU A 504 27.47 25.98 2.05
N LYS A 505 27.69 24.89 1.31
CA LYS A 505 27.21 23.54 1.69
C LYS A 505 27.83 23.11 3.02
N LYS A 506 29.14 23.32 3.19
CA LYS A 506 29.85 23.01 4.43
C LYS A 506 29.32 23.81 5.63
N LEU A 507 29.03 25.10 5.45
CA LEU A 507 28.40 25.92 6.51
C LEU A 507 27.04 25.38 6.94
N ALA A 508 26.19 25.02 5.97
CA ALA A 508 24.87 24.47 6.26
C ALA A 508 24.95 23.09 6.93
N SER A 509 25.82 22.20 6.43
CA SER A 509 25.96 20.84 6.98
C SER A 509 26.53 20.85 8.40
N GLU A 510 27.59 21.63 8.66
CA GLU A 510 28.22 21.72 9.98
C GLU A 510 27.31 22.46 10.99
N GLY A 511 26.59 23.48 10.51
CA GLY A 511 25.61 24.23 11.29
C GLY A 511 24.22 23.59 11.39
N GLY A 512 24.02 22.37 10.87
CA GLY A 512 22.74 21.64 10.98
C GLY A 512 21.53 22.31 10.31
N GLY A 513 21.73 23.06 9.23
CA GLY A 513 20.68 23.63 8.38
C GLY A 513 20.79 23.21 6.92
N LYS A 514 20.12 23.93 6.01
CA LYS A 514 20.02 23.57 4.57
C LYS A 514 20.71 24.60 3.68
N TYR A 515 21.32 24.10 2.60
CA TYR A 515 21.83 24.92 1.50
C TYR A 515 20.78 25.02 0.38
N TYR A 516 20.57 26.23 -0.12
CA TYR A 516 19.72 26.52 -1.28
C TYR A 516 20.55 27.19 -2.38
N ARG A 517 20.37 26.78 -3.64
CA ARG A 517 20.94 27.46 -4.81
C ARG A 517 19.84 27.90 -5.76
N THR A 518 19.98 29.09 -6.33
CA THR A 518 19.16 29.53 -7.46
C THR A 518 19.98 30.34 -8.45
N GLU A 519 19.72 30.17 -9.75
CA GLU A 519 20.23 31.03 -10.82
C GLU A 519 19.24 32.15 -11.17
N ASP A 520 18.00 32.03 -10.69
CA ASP A 520 16.90 32.95 -10.91
C ASP A 520 16.68 33.79 -9.65
N ASP A 521 16.86 35.10 -9.76
CA ASP A 521 16.72 36.06 -8.67
C ASP A 521 15.26 36.25 -8.24
N GLY A 522 14.29 35.98 -9.12
CA GLY A 522 12.87 35.95 -8.79
C GLY A 522 12.51 34.86 -7.77
N LYS A 523 13.30 33.78 -7.70
CA LYS A 523 13.11 32.67 -6.74
C LYS A 523 13.68 32.94 -5.35
N LEU A 524 14.47 34.01 -5.16
CA LEU A 524 15.02 34.36 -3.84
C LEU A 524 13.91 34.58 -2.82
N LYS A 525 12.82 35.19 -3.25
CA LYS A 525 11.65 35.41 -2.39
C LYS A 525 11.06 34.09 -1.90
N ASP A 526 10.90 33.11 -2.78
CA ASP A 526 10.33 31.80 -2.43
C ASP A 526 11.24 31.02 -1.48
N ILE A 527 12.57 31.09 -1.68
CA ILE A 527 13.56 30.48 -0.78
C ILE A 527 13.47 31.10 0.62
N TYR A 528 13.49 32.44 0.71
CA TYR A 528 13.36 33.13 2.00
C TYR A 528 11.99 32.87 2.65
N GLN A 529 10.92 32.77 1.88
CA GLN A 529 9.60 32.41 2.42
C GLN A 529 9.56 30.96 2.93
N THR A 530 10.24 30.04 2.25
CA THR A 530 10.39 28.63 2.66
C THR A 530 11.14 28.54 3.99
N ILE A 531 12.32 29.18 4.09
CA ILE A 531 13.10 29.23 5.33
C ILE A 531 12.28 29.89 6.45
N GLY A 532 11.62 31.02 6.16
CA GLY A 532 10.76 31.72 7.11
C GLY A 532 9.60 30.87 7.63
N ALA A 533 9.01 30.03 6.77
CA ALA A 533 7.95 29.10 7.15
C ALA A 533 8.46 27.90 7.97
N GLU A 534 9.63 27.34 7.65
CA GLU A 534 10.27 26.28 8.45
C GLU A 534 10.53 26.75 9.89
N LEU A 535 10.93 28.02 10.05
CA LEU A 535 11.22 28.65 11.34
C LEU A 535 9.96 29.00 12.17
N GLN A 536 8.75 28.74 11.68
CA GLN A 536 7.48 28.98 12.40
C GLN A 536 6.82 27.68 12.93
N SER A 537 7.46 26.51 12.75
CA SER A 537 6.91 25.18 13.11
C SER A 537 6.35 25.11 14.55
N LYS A 538 5.20 24.43 14.73
CA LYS A 538 4.41 24.39 16.00
C LYS A 538 4.37 23.03 16.70
N TYR A 539 4.96 22.00 16.08
CA TYR A 539 5.00 20.64 16.61
C TYR A 539 6.44 20.13 16.72
N THR A 540 6.68 19.29 17.72
CA THR A 540 7.85 18.41 17.79
C THR A 540 7.41 16.96 17.61
N ALA A 541 8.19 16.19 16.85
CA ALA A 541 7.94 14.78 16.62
C ALA A 541 9.22 13.99 16.87
N TRP A 542 9.12 12.78 17.42
CA TRP A 542 10.28 11.91 17.61
C TRP A 542 9.92 10.44 17.50
N TYR A 543 10.88 9.60 17.07
CA TYR A 543 10.77 8.14 17.11
C TYR A 543 12.06 7.51 17.67
N LEU A 544 11.97 6.27 18.14
CA LEU A 544 13.12 5.45 18.53
C LEU A 544 13.65 4.67 17.32
N HIS A 545 14.91 4.89 16.94
CA HIS A 545 15.55 4.13 15.86
C HIS A 545 15.75 2.66 16.26
N GLN A 546 15.25 1.74 15.45
CA GLN A 546 15.32 0.30 15.71
C GLN A 546 16.46 -0.35 14.92
N VAL A 547 17.52 -0.79 15.61
CA VAL A 547 18.53 -1.67 15.01
C VAL A 547 17.94 -3.08 14.85
N PRO A 548 17.96 -3.70 13.65
CA PRO A 548 17.41 -5.04 13.46
C PRO A 548 18.25 -6.10 14.18
N ALA A 549 17.62 -7.22 14.56
CA ALA A 549 18.37 -8.39 15.07
C ALA A 549 19.28 -8.98 13.97
N PRO A 550 20.36 -9.69 14.33
CA PRO A 550 21.21 -10.36 13.35
C PRO A 550 20.45 -11.35 12.47
N TRP A 551 20.62 -11.27 11.15
CA TRP A 551 20.04 -12.24 10.21
C TRP A 551 21.05 -13.33 9.92
N ILE A 552 20.98 -14.41 10.70
CA ILE A 552 21.84 -15.57 10.55
C ILE A 552 21.10 -16.71 9.83
N ALA A 553 21.81 -17.42 8.96
CA ALA A 553 21.34 -18.64 8.31
C ALA A 553 22.33 -19.79 8.52
N LEU A 554 21.84 -21.01 8.71
CA LEU A 554 22.63 -22.23 8.69
C LEU A 554 23.06 -22.52 7.25
N ALA A 555 24.32 -22.21 6.92
CA ALA A 555 24.85 -22.32 5.57
C ALA A 555 25.46 -23.70 5.27
N SER A 556 26.04 -24.35 6.28
CA SER A 556 26.61 -25.69 6.16
C SER A 556 26.58 -26.41 7.52
N PRO A 557 26.36 -27.73 7.57
CA PRO A 557 25.88 -28.58 6.48
C PRO A 557 24.48 -28.13 6.00
N ALA A 558 24.09 -28.53 4.79
CA ALA A 558 22.75 -28.25 4.30
C ALA A 558 21.70 -28.90 5.22
N LYS A 559 20.56 -28.24 5.40
CA LYS A 559 19.46 -28.78 6.20
C LYS A 559 18.99 -30.12 5.61
N ASP A 560 18.72 -31.08 6.49
CA ASP A 560 18.36 -32.47 6.19
C ASP A 560 19.40 -33.26 5.39
N SER A 561 20.63 -32.77 5.33
CA SER A 561 21.71 -33.49 4.64
C SER A 561 22.27 -34.64 5.47
N LEU A 562 22.71 -35.66 4.74
CA LEU A 562 23.50 -36.76 5.28
C LEU A 562 24.95 -36.30 5.48
N VAL A 563 25.48 -36.45 6.70
CA VAL A 563 26.87 -36.10 7.01
C VAL A 563 27.65 -37.39 7.25
N SER A 564 28.41 -37.81 6.23
CA SER A 564 29.20 -39.04 6.24
C SER A 564 30.69 -38.83 6.54
N GLY A 565 31.16 -37.57 6.60
CA GLY A 565 32.55 -37.23 6.90
C GLY A 565 32.72 -35.84 7.53
N PRO A 566 33.95 -35.47 7.93
CA PRO A 566 34.22 -34.16 8.54
C PRO A 566 33.79 -33.02 7.62
N THR A 567 33.06 -32.06 8.19
CA THR A 567 32.48 -30.92 7.46
C THR A 567 32.55 -29.65 8.31
N LEU A 568 32.18 -28.50 7.73
CA LEU A 568 32.05 -27.25 8.47
C LEU A 568 30.60 -27.01 8.89
N PHE A 569 30.41 -26.68 10.17
CA PHE A 569 29.19 -26.13 10.73
C PHE A 569 29.26 -24.60 10.64
N THR A 570 28.62 -24.03 9.62
CA THR A 570 28.73 -22.62 9.23
C THR A 570 27.40 -21.88 9.42
N GLY A 571 27.45 -20.78 10.16
CA GLY A 571 26.39 -19.76 10.22
C GLY A 571 26.78 -18.53 9.40
N LYS A 572 25.89 -18.05 8.53
CA LYS A 572 26.11 -16.89 7.68
C LYS A 572 25.24 -15.72 8.12
N VAL A 573 25.87 -14.60 8.50
CA VAL A 573 25.19 -13.36 8.89
C VAL A 573 25.14 -12.41 7.69
N THR A 574 23.93 -12.04 7.26
CA THR A 574 23.71 -11.30 6.00
C THR A 574 23.55 -9.79 6.17
N ASN A 575 23.10 -9.33 7.35
CA ASN A 575 22.93 -7.90 7.66
C ASN A 575 24.10 -7.31 8.46
N ILE A 576 25.31 -7.87 8.33
CA ILE A 576 26.48 -7.46 9.14
C ILE A 576 26.91 -5.99 8.93
N ALA A 577 26.51 -5.37 7.81
CA ALA A 577 26.73 -3.95 7.59
C ALA A 577 25.77 -3.06 8.41
N GLU A 578 24.64 -3.59 8.85
CA GLU A 578 23.59 -2.87 9.57
C GLU A 578 23.69 -3.00 11.09
N ILE A 579 24.44 -4.00 11.57
CA ILE A 579 24.57 -4.33 12.98
C ILE A 579 26.03 -4.35 13.42
N GLN A 580 26.30 -4.11 14.70
CA GLN A 580 27.57 -4.50 15.31
C GLN A 580 27.42 -5.89 15.89
N LEU A 581 28.06 -6.89 15.32
CA LEU A 581 27.98 -8.28 15.78
C LEU A 581 28.90 -8.49 16.99
N ASN A 582 28.37 -9.04 18.08
CA ASN A 582 29.14 -9.36 19.28
C ASN A 582 29.70 -10.79 19.21
N LYS A 583 28.86 -11.78 18.88
CA LYS A 583 29.26 -13.19 18.83
C LYS A 583 28.30 -14.07 18.04
N VAL A 584 28.78 -15.25 17.63
CA VAL A 584 27.99 -16.33 17.03
C VAL A 584 28.22 -17.63 17.81
N GLU A 585 27.14 -18.25 18.26
CA GLU A 585 27.13 -19.47 19.07
C GLU A 585 26.56 -20.65 18.26
N PHE A 586 27.14 -21.83 18.46
CA PHE A 586 26.82 -23.06 17.74
C PHE A 586 26.33 -24.12 18.72
N PHE A 587 25.23 -24.77 18.40
CA PHE A 587 24.58 -25.79 19.23
C PHE A 587 24.30 -27.05 18.42
N ILE A 588 24.46 -28.20 19.08
CA ILE A 588 24.05 -29.52 18.59
C ILE A 588 23.16 -30.15 19.67
N ASP A 589 21.95 -30.55 19.30
CA ASP A 589 20.91 -31.11 20.20
C ASP A 589 20.69 -30.26 21.46
N GLY A 590 20.63 -28.93 21.27
CA GLY A 590 20.47 -27.96 22.35
C GLY A 590 21.72 -27.72 23.22
N THR A 591 22.81 -28.47 23.01
CA THR A 591 24.08 -28.30 23.73
C THR A 591 25.01 -27.37 22.96
N LYS A 592 25.56 -26.34 23.62
CA LYS A 592 26.53 -25.42 22.99
C LYS A 592 27.84 -26.14 22.72
N VAL A 593 28.24 -26.22 21.45
CA VAL A 593 29.48 -26.88 21.01
C VAL A 593 30.61 -25.90 20.71
N GLY A 594 30.30 -24.61 20.54
CA GLY A 594 31.32 -23.57 20.39
C GLY A 594 30.76 -22.17 20.18
N GLU A 595 31.67 -21.21 20.08
CA GLU A 595 31.39 -19.79 19.89
C GLU A 595 32.51 -19.13 19.09
N GLN A 596 32.17 -18.12 18.29
CA GLN A 596 33.12 -17.21 17.65
C GLN A 596 32.77 -15.75 17.97
N GLN A 597 33.79 -14.92 18.21
CA GLN A 597 33.60 -13.49 18.43
C GLN A 597 33.24 -12.79 17.12
N GLY A 598 32.39 -11.77 17.20
CA GLY A 598 31.92 -11.01 16.04
C GLY A 598 33.02 -10.17 15.40
N GLY A 599 33.00 -10.11 14.07
CA GLY A 599 33.92 -9.30 13.26
C GLY A 599 33.22 -8.77 12.00
N THR A 600 33.99 -8.37 10.97
CA THR A 600 33.44 -7.88 9.70
C THR A 600 33.14 -8.99 8.68
N GLY A 601 33.51 -10.24 8.98
CA GLY A 601 33.26 -11.41 8.12
C GLY A 601 31.82 -11.89 8.21
N ALA A 602 31.25 -12.34 7.08
CA ALA A 602 29.85 -12.81 7.01
C ALA A 602 29.67 -14.27 7.44
N ASP A 603 30.70 -15.10 7.30
CA ASP A 603 30.62 -16.54 7.56
C ASP A 603 31.40 -16.92 8.83
N TYR A 604 30.75 -17.61 9.75
CA TYR A 604 31.30 -18.09 11.01
C TYR A 604 31.20 -19.61 11.04
N SER A 605 32.30 -20.33 11.29
CA SER A 605 32.35 -21.79 11.09
C SER A 605 33.13 -22.55 12.17
N LEU A 606 32.62 -23.71 12.58
CA LEU A 606 33.33 -24.69 13.41
C LEU A 606 33.51 -26.02 12.66
N PRO A 607 34.58 -26.79 12.94
CA PRO A 607 34.70 -28.15 12.44
C PRO A 607 33.64 -29.06 13.09
N LEU A 608 32.96 -29.86 12.27
CA LEU A 608 31.99 -30.87 12.68
C LEU A 608 32.49 -32.24 12.24
N ASP A 609 32.87 -33.07 13.20
CA ASP A 609 33.25 -34.47 12.96
C ASP A 609 32.05 -35.38 13.27
N PRO A 610 31.45 -36.08 12.29
CA PRO A 610 30.32 -36.97 12.53
C PRO A 610 30.67 -38.14 13.47
N LYS A 611 31.95 -38.45 13.70
CA LYS A 611 32.37 -39.51 14.64
C LYS A 611 32.09 -39.16 16.10
N THR A 612 31.89 -37.89 16.43
CA THR A 612 31.62 -37.43 17.80
C THR A 612 30.13 -37.42 18.13
N LEU A 613 29.27 -37.71 17.16
CA LEU A 613 27.82 -37.73 17.29
C LEU A 613 27.29 -39.18 17.23
N ALA A 614 26.13 -39.39 17.85
CA ALA A 614 25.43 -40.66 17.74
C ALA A 614 24.89 -40.88 16.32
N LEU A 615 24.42 -42.09 16.02
CA LEU A 615 23.74 -42.34 14.75
C LEU A 615 22.31 -41.79 14.79
N GLY A 616 21.83 -41.32 13.65
CA GLY A 616 20.48 -40.77 13.49
C GLY A 616 20.47 -39.25 13.33
N LYS A 617 19.30 -38.64 13.58
CA LYS A 617 19.07 -37.21 13.36
C LYS A 617 19.59 -36.38 14.52
N HIS A 618 20.34 -35.33 14.20
CA HIS A 618 20.85 -34.33 15.14
C HIS A 618 20.35 -32.94 14.73
N GLN A 619 19.97 -32.12 15.71
CA GLN A 619 19.56 -30.74 15.48
C GLN A 619 20.77 -29.81 15.57
N LEU A 620 21.06 -29.09 14.50
CA LEU A 620 22.01 -27.99 14.48
C LEU A 620 21.28 -26.66 14.68
N LYS A 621 21.85 -25.80 15.51
CA LYS A 621 21.35 -24.43 15.72
C LYS A 621 22.50 -23.44 15.79
N VAL A 622 22.36 -22.33 15.07
CA VAL A 622 23.26 -21.18 15.11
C VAL A 622 22.53 -19.98 15.69
N VAL A 623 23.21 -19.23 16.56
CA VAL A 623 22.66 -18.03 17.21
C VAL A 623 23.66 -16.89 17.07
N ALA A 624 23.27 -15.81 16.41
CA ALA A 624 24.05 -14.58 16.33
C ALA A 624 23.52 -13.57 17.35
N THR A 625 24.42 -12.91 18.08
CA THR A 625 24.09 -11.87 19.06
C THR A 625 24.73 -10.55 18.67
N GLY A 626 23.93 -9.49 18.54
CA GLY A 626 24.41 -8.12 18.33
C GLY A 626 25.01 -7.50 19.59
N ALA A 627 25.74 -6.39 19.44
CA ALA A 627 26.29 -5.59 20.55
C ALA A 627 25.18 -4.95 21.42
N ASP A 628 23.99 -4.77 20.86
CA ASP A 628 22.77 -4.33 21.54
C ASP A 628 22.08 -5.46 22.32
N GLY A 629 22.62 -6.69 22.25
CA GLY A 629 22.08 -7.87 22.92
C GLY A 629 20.94 -8.57 22.17
N LYS A 630 20.50 -8.07 21.00
CA LYS A 630 19.47 -8.74 20.19
C LYS A 630 20.04 -9.99 19.54
N THR A 631 19.24 -11.04 19.44
CA THR A 631 19.66 -12.31 18.86
C THR A 631 18.84 -12.67 17.64
N GLY A 632 19.50 -13.28 16.65
CA GLY A 632 18.85 -14.03 15.59
C GLY A 632 19.34 -15.46 15.58
N MET A 633 18.53 -16.38 15.10
CA MET A 633 18.86 -17.79 15.07
C MET A 633 18.36 -18.46 13.81
N ASP A 634 19.05 -19.53 13.42
CA ASP A 634 18.57 -20.49 12.44
C ASP A 634 18.90 -21.91 12.92
N GLU A 635 18.04 -22.84 12.56
CA GLU A 635 18.18 -24.25 12.92
C GLU A 635 17.87 -25.17 11.75
N GLY A 636 18.43 -26.36 11.78
CA GLY A 636 18.21 -27.41 10.80
C GLY A 636 18.66 -28.75 11.33
N THR A 637 18.11 -29.82 10.77
CA THR A 637 18.53 -31.17 11.10
C THR A 637 19.63 -31.66 10.17
N ILE A 638 20.49 -32.53 10.67
CA ILE A 638 21.38 -33.36 9.86
C ILE A 638 21.16 -34.81 10.29
N GLU A 639 21.54 -35.76 9.45
CA GLU A 639 21.48 -37.18 9.80
C GLU A 639 22.86 -37.82 9.68
N ILE A 640 23.28 -38.44 10.78
CA ILE A 640 24.56 -39.13 10.92
C ILE A 640 24.34 -40.60 10.61
N GLN A 641 24.94 -41.08 9.52
CA GLN A 641 24.84 -42.47 9.10
C GLN A 641 25.89 -43.38 9.75
N PRO A 642 25.59 -44.68 9.92
CA PRO A 642 26.56 -45.69 10.35
C PRO A 642 27.75 -45.73 9.40
N ALA A 643 28.89 -46.22 9.91
CA ALA A 643 30.11 -46.35 9.12
C ALA A 643 29.95 -47.30 7.91
N ALA A 644 29.10 -48.32 8.07
CA ALA A 644 28.65 -49.20 7.02
C ALA A 644 27.24 -49.72 7.36
N GLU A 645 26.36 -49.84 6.37
CA GLU A 645 25.03 -50.46 6.51
C GLU A 645 24.89 -51.55 5.45
N LEU A 646 24.64 -52.78 5.89
CA LEU A 646 24.40 -53.94 5.04
C LEU A 646 22.93 -54.32 5.12
N LYS A 647 22.30 -54.58 3.98
CA LYS A 647 20.91 -55.03 3.91
C LYS A 647 20.70 -56.04 2.80
N ILE A 648 20.10 -57.18 3.09
CA ILE A 648 19.65 -58.15 2.08
C ILE A 648 18.39 -57.56 1.43
N VAL A 649 18.45 -57.34 0.12
CA VAL A 649 17.35 -56.77 -0.66
C VAL A 649 16.55 -57.84 -1.39
N ARG A 650 17.17 -58.97 -1.75
CA ARG A 650 16.48 -60.13 -2.33
C ARG A 650 17.12 -61.42 -1.82
N PRO A 651 16.33 -62.45 -1.47
CA PRO A 651 14.89 -62.36 -1.17
C PRO A 651 14.62 -61.37 -0.02
N GLY A 652 13.38 -60.91 0.12
CA GLY A 652 12.93 -60.11 1.26
C GLY A 652 12.62 -60.96 2.49
N ASN A 653 12.56 -60.33 3.66
CA ASN A 653 12.18 -61.02 4.90
C ASN A 653 10.71 -61.49 4.84
N GLY A 654 10.49 -62.79 5.06
CA GLY A 654 9.21 -63.48 4.94
C GLY A 654 8.91 -64.02 3.54
N ASP A 655 9.77 -63.74 2.55
CA ASP A 655 9.53 -64.18 1.18
C ASP A 655 9.50 -65.71 1.08
N THR A 656 8.67 -66.19 0.16
CA THR A 656 8.66 -67.61 -0.20
C THR A 656 9.59 -67.84 -1.40
N VAL A 657 10.60 -68.69 -1.24
CA VAL A 657 11.66 -68.95 -2.24
C VAL A 657 11.70 -70.42 -2.66
N THR A 658 11.98 -70.67 -3.94
CA THR A 658 11.85 -72.01 -4.55
C THR A 658 12.81 -72.20 -5.72
N GLY A 659 13.34 -73.41 -5.91
CA GLY A 659 14.30 -73.74 -6.98
C GLY A 659 15.62 -72.97 -6.87
N ALA A 660 16.25 -72.72 -8.03
CA ALA A 660 17.43 -71.88 -8.17
C ALA A 660 17.04 -70.39 -8.14
N THR A 661 17.63 -69.64 -7.22
CA THR A 661 17.43 -68.19 -7.01
C THR A 661 18.78 -67.53 -6.73
N GLU A 662 18.78 -66.23 -6.42
CA GLU A 662 19.95 -65.48 -5.98
C GLU A 662 19.64 -64.77 -4.65
N ILE A 663 20.69 -64.47 -3.88
CA ILE A 663 20.64 -63.56 -2.74
C ILE A 663 21.43 -62.31 -3.12
N GLU A 664 20.77 -61.16 -3.07
CA GLU A 664 21.31 -59.83 -3.35
C GLU A 664 21.31 -59.00 -2.07
N ALA A 665 22.42 -58.33 -1.80
CA ALA A 665 22.54 -57.37 -0.72
C ALA A 665 23.04 -56.00 -1.21
N THR A 666 22.61 -54.95 -0.53
CA THR A 666 23.12 -53.59 -0.67
C THR A 666 24.03 -53.29 0.51
N LEU A 667 25.20 -52.73 0.22
CA LEU A 667 26.15 -52.30 1.24
C LEU A 667 26.47 -50.81 1.01
N LEU A 668 26.02 -49.96 1.94
CA LEU A 668 26.34 -48.54 1.98
C LEU A 668 27.61 -48.35 2.83
N LEU A 669 28.63 -47.71 2.26
CA LEU A 669 29.93 -47.52 2.90
C LEU A 669 30.30 -46.04 2.97
N ARG A 670 30.78 -45.60 4.13
CA ARG A 670 31.49 -44.32 4.21
C ARG A 670 32.83 -44.40 3.49
N ALA A 671 33.31 -43.27 2.99
CA ALA A 671 34.59 -43.18 2.26
C ALA A 671 35.80 -43.65 3.07
N ASP A 672 35.71 -43.71 4.42
CA ASP A 672 36.76 -44.18 5.31
C ASP A 672 36.76 -45.70 5.56
N LYS A 673 35.84 -46.46 4.95
CA LYS A 673 35.75 -47.92 5.07
C LYS A 673 36.12 -48.62 3.76
N VAL A 674 36.93 -49.67 3.86
CA VAL A 674 37.32 -50.54 2.73
C VAL A 674 36.81 -51.95 3.00
N LEU A 675 35.95 -52.47 2.11
CA LEU A 675 35.43 -53.84 2.18
C LEU A 675 36.55 -54.84 1.84
N SER A 676 36.77 -55.82 2.73
CA SER A 676 37.65 -56.96 2.48
C SER A 676 36.88 -58.11 1.80
N GLN A 677 35.72 -58.47 2.33
CA GLN A 677 34.90 -59.57 1.83
C GLN A 677 33.46 -59.46 2.33
N LEU A 678 32.48 -59.80 1.49
CA LEU A 678 31.09 -60.01 1.91
C LEU A 678 30.74 -61.50 1.73
N GLN A 679 30.27 -62.16 2.78
CA GLN A 679 29.94 -63.58 2.80
C GLN A 679 28.45 -63.81 3.06
N PHE A 680 27.87 -64.77 2.35
CA PHE A 680 26.48 -65.19 2.47
C PHE A 680 26.38 -66.60 3.06
N SER A 681 25.41 -66.84 3.94
CA SER A 681 25.10 -68.14 4.51
C SER A 681 23.59 -68.38 4.64
N VAL A 682 23.20 -69.65 4.63
CA VAL A 682 21.82 -70.12 4.87
C VAL A 682 21.85 -71.13 5.99
N ASP A 683 21.08 -70.89 7.05
CA ASP A 683 21.07 -71.65 8.31
C ASP A 683 22.47 -71.87 8.89
N GLY A 684 23.31 -70.84 8.77
CA GLY A 684 24.71 -70.86 9.23
C GLY A 684 25.69 -71.56 8.27
N THR A 685 25.22 -72.19 7.19
CA THR A 685 26.08 -72.81 6.17
C THR A 685 26.49 -71.78 5.11
N PRO A 686 27.78 -71.50 4.90
CA PRO A 686 28.24 -70.56 3.88
C PRO A 686 27.88 -71.05 2.47
N ILE A 687 27.30 -70.19 1.64
CA ILE A 687 26.86 -70.51 0.28
C ILE A 687 27.59 -69.71 -0.81
N GLY A 688 28.23 -68.59 -0.46
CA GLY A 688 29.01 -67.79 -1.40
C GLY A 688 29.57 -66.51 -0.80
N SER A 689 30.32 -65.76 -1.61
CA SER A 689 30.88 -64.46 -1.24
C SER A 689 30.93 -63.51 -2.43
N ALA A 690 30.92 -62.21 -2.16
CA ALA A 690 31.05 -61.15 -3.14
C ALA A 690 32.10 -60.11 -2.69
N GLY A 691 32.99 -59.70 -3.60
CA GLY A 691 34.07 -58.74 -3.34
C GLY A 691 33.77 -57.30 -3.80
N GLN A 692 32.80 -57.12 -4.68
CA GLN A 692 32.42 -55.82 -5.24
C GLN A 692 30.94 -55.82 -5.63
N ALA A 693 30.34 -54.63 -5.73
CA ALA A 693 28.96 -54.49 -6.19
C ALA A 693 28.82 -54.91 -7.67
N PRO A 694 27.68 -55.51 -8.08
CA PRO A 694 26.53 -55.89 -7.23
C PRO A 694 26.86 -57.09 -6.32
N TYR A 695 26.47 -57.01 -5.04
CA TYR A 695 26.76 -58.07 -4.06
C TYR A 695 25.69 -59.16 -4.15
N VAL A 696 25.94 -60.14 -5.02
CA VAL A 696 25.00 -61.21 -5.35
C VAL A 696 25.67 -62.58 -5.22
N THR A 697 24.94 -63.58 -4.74
CA THR A 697 25.34 -64.99 -4.82
C THR A 697 24.20 -65.86 -5.34
N PRO A 698 24.46 -66.85 -6.21
CA PRO A 698 23.46 -67.87 -6.55
C PRO A 698 23.15 -68.72 -5.32
N TRP A 699 21.89 -69.15 -5.19
CA TRP A 699 21.40 -70.03 -4.14
C TRP A 699 20.39 -71.02 -4.70
N ASN A 700 20.66 -72.32 -4.53
CA ASN A 700 19.69 -73.36 -4.86
C ASN A 700 18.99 -73.87 -3.59
N THR A 701 17.65 -73.82 -3.59
CA THR A 701 16.81 -74.34 -2.50
C THR A 701 16.48 -75.83 -2.65
N ASP A 702 16.87 -76.45 -3.75
CA ASP A 702 16.70 -77.89 -3.98
C ASP A 702 17.62 -78.69 -3.05
N GLY A 703 17.01 -79.39 -2.10
CA GLY A 703 17.71 -80.11 -1.03
C GLY A 703 17.43 -79.57 0.38
N LEU A 704 16.82 -78.39 0.50
CA LEU A 704 16.32 -77.87 1.77
C LEU A 704 14.86 -78.30 2.01
N ALA A 705 14.54 -78.59 3.28
CA ALA A 705 13.20 -78.98 3.70
C ALA A 705 12.20 -77.81 3.50
N PRO A 706 10.90 -78.08 3.30
CA PRO A 706 9.91 -77.03 3.34
C PRO A 706 9.83 -76.40 4.73
N GLY A 707 9.72 -75.07 4.83
CA GLY A 707 9.66 -74.35 6.10
C GLY A 707 10.53 -73.09 6.14
N GLU A 708 10.70 -72.52 7.33
CA GLU A 708 11.46 -71.27 7.52
C GLU A 708 12.97 -71.54 7.54
N HIS A 709 13.73 -70.75 6.77
CA HIS A 709 15.19 -70.77 6.68
C HIS A 709 15.73 -69.36 6.93
N THR A 710 16.91 -69.26 7.57
CA THR A 710 17.56 -67.97 7.85
C THR A 710 18.66 -67.71 6.83
N VAL A 711 18.52 -66.64 6.05
CA VAL A 711 19.56 -66.15 5.13
C VAL A 711 20.33 -65.03 5.84
N LYS A 712 21.66 -65.10 5.83
CA LYS A 712 22.53 -64.11 6.46
C LYS A 712 23.59 -63.61 5.48
N ALA A 713 23.85 -62.31 5.51
CA ALA A 713 24.95 -61.65 4.82
C ALA A 713 25.86 -60.99 5.86
N GLN A 714 27.17 -61.10 5.71
CA GLN A 714 28.16 -60.52 6.62
C GLN A 714 29.29 -59.88 5.83
N ALA A 715 29.52 -58.58 6.03
CA ALA A 715 30.62 -57.84 5.43
C ALA A 715 31.76 -57.66 6.45
N LEU A 716 32.98 -57.98 6.04
CA LEU A 716 34.23 -57.81 6.78
C LEU A 716 35.05 -56.68 6.15
N PHE A 717 35.55 -55.75 6.97
CA PHE A 717 36.33 -54.58 6.54
C PHE A 717 37.83 -54.75 6.81
N SER A 718 38.65 -53.91 6.19
CA SER A 718 40.11 -53.93 6.31
C SER A 718 40.63 -53.63 7.72
N ASP A 719 39.81 -52.97 8.55
CA ASP A 719 40.11 -52.70 9.95
C ASP A 719 39.64 -53.80 10.91
N GLY A 720 39.16 -54.93 10.37
CA GLY A 720 38.68 -56.09 11.13
C GLY A 720 37.25 -55.95 11.66
N THR A 721 36.57 -54.83 11.42
CA THR A 721 35.16 -54.68 11.82
C THR A 721 34.25 -55.47 10.89
N THR A 722 33.08 -55.87 11.40
CA THR A 722 32.04 -56.56 10.62
C THR A 722 30.69 -55.88 10.77
N VAL A 723 29.87 -55.95 9.72
CA VAL A 723 28.43 -55.65 9.76
C VAL A 723 27.69 -56.82 9.14
N GLU A 724 26.49 -57.13 9.64
CA GLU A 724 25.70 -58.25 9.18
C GLU A 724 24.22 -57.89 9.07
N ASP A 725 23.53 -58.61 8.19
CA ASP A 725 22.08 -58.60 8.08
C ASP A 725 21.57 -60.04 7.96
N ALA A 726 20.40 -60.30 8.52
CA ALA A 726 19.78 -61.62 8.49
C ALA A 726 18.27 -61.50 8.30
N ILE A 727 17.74 -62.29 7.37
CA ILE A 727 16.33 -62.38 7.06
C ILE A 727 15.86 -63.83 7.18
N LYS A 728 14.56 -64.01 7.39
CA LYS A 728 13.91 -65.32 7.34
C LYS A 728 13.17 -65.44 6.02
N VAL A 729 13.21 -66.60 5.40
CA VAL A 729 12.48 -66.90 4.17
C VAL A 729 11.81 -68.26 4.32
N ASN A 730 10.69 -68.46 3.63
CA ASN A 730 9.96 -69.71 3.67
C ASN A 730 10.23 -70.51 2.40
N ILE A 731 10.65 -71.75 2.51
CA ILE A 731 10.75 -72.66 1.36
C ILE A 731 9.41 -73.39 1.24
N SER A 732 8.67 -73.11 0.16
CA SER A 732 7.41 -73.80 -0.15
C SER A 732 7.61 -74.81 -1.28
N ARG A 733 6.79 -75.85 -1.31
CA ARG A 733 6.65 -76.76 -2.47
C ARG A 733 5.24 -76.71 -3.08
N GLU A 734 4.39 -75.80 -2.60
CA GLU A 734 3.05 -75.56 -3.16
C GLU A 734 3.08 -74.52 -4.28
N MET A 735 2.20 -74.70 -5.28
CA MET A 735 2.05 -73.73 -6.37
C MET A 735 1.56 -72.38 -5.84
N GLY A 736 2.34 -71.32 -6.08
CA GLY A 736 2.02 -69.94 -5.72
C GLY A 736 1.85 -69.04 -6.95
N LEU A 737 1.15 -67.91 -6.76
CA LEU A 737 0.97 -66.89 -7.79
C LEU A 737 1.38 -65.53 -7.21
N ALA A 738 2.28 -64.82 -7.88
CA ALA A 738 2.72 -63.48 -7.50
C ALA A 738 2.54 -62.50 -8.66
N TRP A 739 2.24 -61.25 -8.34
CA TRP A 739 2.22 -60.18 -9.33
C TRP A 739 3.64 -59.80 -9.71
N LYS A 740 3.92 -59.77 -11.02
CA LYS A 740 5.17 -59.27 -11.59
C LYS A 740 5.03 -57.81 -12.01
N ASN A 741 3.88 -57.45 -12.58
CA ASN A 741 3.54 -56.10 -13.00
C ASN A 741 2.00 -55.95 -12.98
N PRO A 742 1.42 -54.86 -12.45
CA PRO A 742 2.05 -53.78 -11.69
C PRO A 742 2.55 -54.22 -10.31
N ALA A 743 3.45 -53.44 -9.72
CA ALA A 743 3.86 -53.60 -8.33
C ALA A 743 2.73 -53.16 -7.36
N PRO A 744 2.72 -53.63 -6.09
CA PRO A 744 1.79 -53.14 -5.08
C PRO A 744 1.87 -51.62 -4.91
N ASN A 745 0.71 -50.96 -4.86
CA ASN A 745 0.52 -49.51 -4.80
C ASN A 745 1.11 -48.73 -5.99
N ALA A 746 1.43 -49.42 -7.08
CA ALA A 746 1.92 -48.75 -8.28
C ALA A 746 0.88 -47.77 -8.82
N GLU A 747 1.40 -46.70 -9.38
CA GLU A 747 0.59 -45.78 -10.14
C GLU A 747 0.33 -46.32 -11.55
N LEU A 748 -0.94 -46.36 -11.95
CA LEU A 748 -1.33 -46.78 -13.29
C LEU A 748 -1.37 -45.59 -14.24
N VAL A 749 -0.64 -45.68 -15.36
CA VAL A 749 -0.65 -44.67 -16.43
C VAL A 749 -0.70 -45.34 -17.79
N GLY A 750 -1.66 -44.95 -18.63
CA GLY A 750 -1.77 -45.43 -20.00
C GLY A 750 -2.12 -46.91 -20.11
N THR A 751 -1.34 -47.67 -20.87
CA THR A 751 -1.53 -49.12 -21.01
C THR A 751 -0.56 -49.84 -20.09
N VAL A 752 -1.09 -50.54 -19.08
CA VAL A 752 -0.31 -51.25 -18.06
C VAL A 752 -0.29 -52.74 -18.37
N PRO A 753 0.88 -53.38 -18.50
CA PRO A 753 0.97 -54.84 -18.63
C PRO A 753 0.65 -55.50 -17.28
N LEU A 754 -0.39 -56.32 -17.26
CA LEU A 754 -0.68 -57.23 -16.16
C LEU A 754 0.10 -58.51 -16.40
N GLN A 755 1.01 -58.82 -15.49
CA GLN A 755 1.91 -59.97 -15.56
C GLN A 755 1.99 -60.62 -14.18
N VAL A 756 2.02 -61.95 -14.18
CA VAL A 756 2.19 -62.77 -12.97
C VAL A 756 3.37 -63.70 -13.13
N THR A 757 3.98 -64.07 -12.00
CA THR A 757 5.00 -65.11 -11.91
C THR A 757 4.44 -66.26 -11.09
N PHE A 758 4.66 -67.48 -11.54
CA PHE A 758 4.26 -68.70 -10.83
C PHE A 758 5.44 -69.21 -10.00
N LEU A 759 5.17 -69.62 -8.77
CA LEU A 759 6.14 -70.26 -7.87
C LEU A 759 5.80 -71.75 -7.80
N ASN A 760 6.79 -72.64 -7.90
CA ASN A 760 6.59 -74.10 -7.91
C ASN A 760 5.59 -74.63 -8.96
N GLU A 761 5.73 -74.22 -10.22
CA GLU A 761 4.91 -74.80 -11.29
C GLU A 761 5.25 -76.30 -11.46
N ASN A 762 4.24 -77.17 -11.33
CA ASN A 762 4.41 -78.60 -11.56
C ASN A 762 4.42 -78.86 -13.08
N PRO A 763 5.52 -79.36 -13.67
CA PRO A 763 5.58 -79.61 -15.12
C PRO A 763 4.53 -80.64 -15.61
N GLN A 764 4.03 -81.50 -14.72
CA GLN A 764 2.97 -82.48 -15.03
C GLN A 764 1.55 -81.90 -14.91
N ASP A 765 1.40 -80.75 -14.26
CA ASP A 765 0.14 -80.02 -14.11
C ASP A 765 0.35 -78.52 -14.38
N PRO A 766 0.66 -78.14 -15.64
CA PRO A 766 1.01 -76.77 -15.98
C PRO A 766 -0.19 -75.83 -15.84
N VAL A 767 0.09 -74.52 -15.74
CA VAL A 767 -0.96 -73.50 -15.77
C VAL A 767 -1.65 -73.52 -17.13
N SER A 768 -2.98 -73.58 -17.12
CA SER A 768 -3.83 -73.63 -18.32
C SER A 768 -4.51 -72.29 -18.61
N ALA A 769 -4.76 -71.47 -17.59
CA ALA A 769 -5.32 -70.13 -17.74
C ALA A 769 -4.97 -69.19 -16.57
N VAL A 770 -4.94 -67.89 -16.84
CA VAL A 770 -4.91 -66.83 -15.83
C VAL A 770 -6.06 -65.84 -16.09
N GLN A 771 -6.87 -65.60 -15.08
CA GLN A 771 -7.95 -64.60 -15.12
C GLN A 771 -7.48 -63.34 -14.39
N TYR A 772 -7.66 -62.18 -15.02
CA TYR A 772 -7.35 -60.87 -14.43
C TYR A 772 -8.63 -60.10 -14.14
N PHE A 773 -8.70 -59.47 -12.96
CA PHE A 773 -9.87 -58.73 -12.47
C PHE A 773 -9.46 -57.33 -11.95
N ASN A 774 -10.37 -56.38 -12.09
CA ASN A 774 -10.38 -55.10 -11.37
C ASN A 774 -11.58 -55.11 -10.39
N GLY A 775 -11.31 -55.23 -9.10
CA GLY A 775 -12.29 -55.60 -8.08
C GLY A 775 -12.88 -56.96 -8.41
N ASP A 776 -14.20 -57.02 -8.52
CA ASP A 776 -14.94 -58.22 -8.94
C ASP A 776 -15.17 -58.28 -10.46
N THR A 777 -14.75 -57.26 -11.20
CA THR A 777 -14.96 -57.18 -12.66
C THR A 777 -13.85 -57.92 -13.39
N LEU A 778 -14.21 -58.98 -14.12
CA LEU A 778 -13.27 -59.70 -14.98
C LEU A 778 -12.81 -58.79 -16.14
N LEU A 779 -11.50 -58.56 -16.23
CA LEU A 779 -10.87 -57.83 -17.33
C LEU A 779 -10.63 -58.76 -18.52
N THR A 780 -10.01 -59.92 -18.28
CA THR A 780 -9.72 -60.92 -19.32
C THR A 780 -9.40 -62.30 -18.74
N THR A 781 -9.40 -63.32 -19.60
CA THR A 781 -8.81 -64.64 -19.34
C THR A 781 -7.75 -64.93 -20.39
N VAL A 782 -6.53 -65.24 -19.97
CA VAL A 782 -5.40 -65.58 -20.85
C VAL A 782 -5.13 -67.07 -20.73
N THR A 783 -5.20 -67.82 -21.84
CA THR A 783 -5.10 -69.30 -21.85
C THR A 783 -3.78 -69.82 -22.42
N ALA A 784 -2.80 -68.94 -22.68
CA ALA A 784 -1.50 -69.30 -23.20
C ALA A 784 -0.39 -68.44 -22.59
N ALA A 785 0.77 -69.05 -22.31
CA ALA A 785 1.96 -68.36 -21.86
C ALA A 785 2.43 -67.32 -22.93
N PRO A 786 2.91 -66.13 -22.54
CA PRO A 786 3.35 -65.72 -21.19
C PRO A 786 2.24 -65.22 -20.22
N PHE A 787 0.96 -65.50 -20.46
CA PHE A 787 -0.16 -65.13 -19.55
C PHE A 787 -0.22 -63.63 -19.23
N GLU A 788 0.04 -62.78 -20.21
CA GLU A 788 0.09 -61.32 -20.04
C GLU A 788 -1.14 -60.64 -20.64
N TYR A 789 -1.55 -59.52 -20.05
CA TYR A 789 -2.63 -58.69 -20.57
C TYR A 789 -2.31 -57.20 -20.52
N ALA A 790 -2.44 -56.51 -21.65
CA ALA A 790 -2.25 -55.07 -21.73
C ALA A 790 -3.55 -54.33 -21.36
N TRP A 791 -3.64 -53.83 -20.12
CA TRP A 791 -4.83 -53.14 -19.62
C TRP A 791 -4.74 -51.63 -19.88
N ASN A 792 -5.66 -51.09 -20.68
CA ASN A 792 -5.77 -49.64 -20.91
C ASN A 792 -6.50 -48.95 -19.75
N THR A 793 -5.81 -48.05 -19.05
CA THR A 793 -6.31 -47.30 -17.89
C THR A 793 -6.67 -45.84 -18.19
N SER A 794 -6.49 -45.37 -19.43
CA SER A 794 -6.67 -43.95 -19.83
C SER A 794 -8.09 -43.41 -19.61
N GLY A 795 -9.10 -44.29 -19.53
CA GLY A 795 -10.50 -43.94 -19.30
C GLY A 795 -10.93 -43.95 -17.82
N LEU A 796 -10.06 -44.37 -16.90
CA LEU A 796 -10.39 -44.55 -15.49
C LEU A 796 -10.30 -43.22 -14.72
N ALA A 797 -11.13 -43.08 -13.68
CA ALA A 797 -11.13 -41.90 -12.81
C ALA A 797 -9.95 -41.97 -11.81
N PRO A 798 -9.51 -40.83 -11.23
CA PRO A 798 -8.57 -40.87 -10.11
C PRO A 798 -9.15 -41.67 -8.93
N GLY A 799 -8.33 -42.51 -8.30
CA GLY A 799 -8.74 -43.38 -7.20
C GLY A 799 -7.90 -44.65 -7.06
N THR A 800 -8.28 -45.51 -6.10
CA THR A 800 -7.62 -46.79 -5.82
C THR A 800 -8.29 -47.94 -6.59
N TYR A 801 -7.48 -48.77 -7.24
CA TYR A 801 -7.91 -49.89 -8.07
C TYR A 801 -7.39 -51.22 -7.51
N PRO A 802 -8.26 -52.07 -6.93
CA PRO A 802 -7.87 -53.40 -6.46
C PRO A 802 -7.76 -54.36 -7.65
N LEU A 803 -6.57 -54.91 -7.91
CA LEU A 803 -6.38 -55.93 -8.93
C LEU A 803 -6.32 -57.32 -8.32
N LYS A 804 -6.93 -58.30 -9.00
CA LYS A 804 -6.90 -59.71 -8.62
C LYS A 804 -6.57 -60.57 -9.84
N ALA A 805 -5.66 -61.52 -9.67
CA ALA A 805 -5.33 -62.54 -10.65
C ALA A 805 -5.69 -63.92 -10.10
N ILE A 806 -6.20 -64.83 -10.92
CA ILE A 806 -6.48 -66.23 -10.56
C ILE A 806 -5.87 -67.12 -11.62
N ALA A 807 -4.87 -67.93 -11.25
CA ALA A 807 -4.29 -68.94 -12.13
C ALA A 807 -5.02 -70.28 -11.94
N GLN A 808 -5.23 -71.03 -13.02
CA GLN A 808 -5.84 -72.36 -13.02
C GLN A 808 -4.93 -73.37 -13.73
N THR A 809 -4.61 -74.48 -13.06
CA THR A 809 -3.83 -75.58 -13.67
C THR A 809 -4.68 -76.47 -14.56
N LYS A 810 -4.05 -77.33 -15.36
CA LYS A 810 -4.73 -78.34 -16.19
C LYS A 810 -5.61 -79.29 -15.38
N ALA A 811 -5.23 -79.63 -14.15
CA ALA A 811 -6.01 -80.43 -13.20
C ALA A 811 -7.12 -79.62 -12.49
N GLY A 812 -7.26 -78.33 -12.81
CA GLY A 812 -8.33 -77.47 -12.31
C GLY A 812 -8.04 -76.79 -10.97
N LYS A 813 -6.81 -76.89 -10.42
CA LYS A 813 -6.45 -76.20 -9.17
C LYS A 813 -6.34 -74.69 -9.43
N THR A 814 -7.00 -73.89 -8.59
CA THR A 814 -6.96 -72.42 -8.70
C THR A 814 -6.11 -71.78 -7.61
N VAL A 815 -5.30 -70.79 -7.95
CA VAL A 815 -4.50 -69.99 -7.00
C VAL A 815 -4.69 -68.50 -7.27
N PRO A 816 -5.16 -67.72 -6.27
CA PRO A 816 -5.37 -66.28 -6.42
C PRO A 816 -4.16 -65.44 -5.97
N ALA A 817 -4.05 -64.22 -6.50
CA ALA A 817 -3.15 -63.16 -6.04
C ALA A 817 -3.86 -61.80 -6.13
N SER A 818 -3.72 -60.93 -5.12
CA SER A 818 -4.37 -59.60 -5.11
C SER A 818 -3.38 -58.49 -4.79
N LEU A 819 -3.58 -57.31 -5.36
CA LEU A 819 -2.86 -56.09 -5.00
C LEU A 819 -3.75 -54.86 -5.14
N ARG A 820 -3.31 -53.71 -4.61
CA ARG A 820 -3.95 -52.41 -4.85
C ARG A 820 -3.04 -51.54 -5.70
N THR A 821 -3.63 -50.70 -6.53
CA THR A 821 -2.96 -49.70 -7.37
C THR A 821 -3.70 -48.37 -7.30
N GLN A 822 -3.14 -47.31 -7.85
CA GLN A 822 -3.72 -45.96 -7.74
C GLN A 822 -3.60 -45.16 -9.05
N ILE A 823 -4.51 -44.21 -9.21
CA ILE A 823 -4.50 -43.17 -10.23
C ILE A 823 -4.70 -41.82 -9.53
N SER A 824 -3.75 -40.91 -9.66
CA SER A 824 -3.65 -39.60 -9.03
C SER A 824 -3.53 -38.53 -10.11
N LEU A 825 -3.93 -37.28 -9.83
CA LEU A 825 -3.73 -36.18 -10.77
C LEU A 825 -2.30 -35.62 -10.67
N GLY A 826 -1.77 -35.15 -11.79
CA GLY A 826 -0.58 -34.30 -11.81
C GLY A 826 -0.96 -32.82 -11.93
N GLN A 827 0.02 -31.94 -11.76
CA GLN A 827 -0.16 -30.50 -11.90
C GLN A 827 0.70 -29.95 -13.04
N LEU A 828 0.22 -28.92 -13.72
CA LEU A 828 0.94 -28.16 -14.72
C LEU A 828 0.89 -26.67 -14.37
N VAL A 829 2.07 -26.06 -14.31
CA VAL A 829 2.26 -24.61 -14.23
C VAL A 829 3.07 -24.18 -15.45
N VAL A 830 2.59 -23.17 -16.18
CA VAL A 830 3.31 -22.59 -17.32
C VAL A 830 3.54 -21.12 -17.03
N ASP A 831 4.77 -20.73 -16.75
CA ASP A 831 5.14 -19.38 -16.27
C ASP A 831 6.32 -18.80 -17.07
N LEU A 832 6.74 -17.58 -16.75
CA LEU A 832 7.88 -16.89 -17.38
C LEU A 832 9.16 -17.08 -16.57
N ALA A 833 10.28 -17.32 -17.24
CA ALA A 833 11.58 -17.42 -16.56
C ALA A 833 11.98 -16.07 -15.93
N GLY A 834 12.23 -16.04 -14.61
CA GLY A 834 12.63 -14.84 -13.88
C GLY A 834 11.51 -14.11 -13.12
N SER A 835 10.33 -14.71 -13.00
CA SER A 835 9.34 -14.40 -11.95
C SER A 835 9.87 -14.97 -10.62
N GLY A 836 10.51 -14.13 -9.80
CA GLY A 836 11.07 -14.56 -8.51
C GLY A 836 9.99 -15.08 -7.54
N GLU A 837 10.42 -15.86 -6.54
CA GLU A 837 9.57 -16.44 -5.48
C GLU A 837 8.92 -15.39 -4.54
N THR A 838 9.17 -14.10 -4.73
CA THR A 838 8.68 -12.98 -3.92
C THR A 838 7.35 -12.41 -4.41
N GLY A 839 6.36 -13.23 -4.78
CA GLY A 839 4.95 -12.82 -4.95
C GLY A 839 4.59 -11.65 -5.90
N GLU A 840 5.55 -10.96 -6.52
CA GLU A 840 5.31 -9.92 -7.51
C GLU A 840 5.01 -10.60 -8.85
N LYS A 841 3.75 -10.43 -9.28
CA LYS A 841 3.20 -10.90 -10.55
C LYS A 841 4.19 -10.65 -11.70
N ALA A 842 4.29 -11.65 -12.58
CA ALA A 842 5.33 -11.82 -13.60
C ALA A 842 5.64 -10.57 -14.45
N LYS A 843 6.91 -10.45 -14.85
CA LYS A 843 7.41 -9.46 -15.83
C LYS A 843 6.61 -9.57 -17.14
N PHE A 844 6.15 -8.43 -17.65
CA PHE A 844 5.45 -8.29 -18.92
C PHE A 844 6.05 -9.16 -20.04
N PHE A 845 5.24 -10.06 -20.56
CA PHE A 845 5.53 -10.82 -21.77
C PHE A 845 4.77 -10.14 -22.89
N PHE A 846 5.44 -9.57 -23.89
CA PHE A 846 4.80 -9.23 -25.16
C PHE A 846 5.23 -10.31 -26.17
N PRO A 847 4.36 -11.30 -26.45
CA PRO A 847 4.53 -12.28 -27.53
C PRO A 847 4.95 -11.70 -28.88
N PRO A 848 4.43 -10.54 -29.33
CA PRO A 848 4.69 -10.04 -30.68
C PRO A 848 5.94 -9.17 -30.76
N GLU A 849 6.47 -9.03 -31.98
CA GLU A 849 7.60 -8.14 -32.28
C GLU A 849 7.23 -6.66 -32.12
N ASN A 850 5.95 -6.32 -32.35
CA ASN A 850 5.44 -4.95 -32.34
C ASN A 850 4.26 -4.79 -31.36
N VAL A 851 4.27 -3.70 -30.59
CA VAL A 851 3.18 -3.32 -29.69
C VAL A 851 2.77 -1.89 -30.01
N GLU A 852 1.48 -1.66 -30.24
CA GLU A 852 0.92 -0.32 -30.29
C GLU A 852 0.02 -0.10 -29.09
N ILE A 853 0.36 0.90 -28.26
CA ILE A 853 -0.48 1.33 -27.15
C ILE A 853 -1.27 2.55 -27.62
N ILE A 854 -2.60 2.44 -27.58
CA ILE A 854 -3.54 3.54 -27.87
C ILE A 854 -4.19 3.96 -26.56
N LEU A 855 -3.88 5.16 -26.08
CA LEU A 855 -4.42 5.68 -24.84
C LEU A 855 -5.44 6.79 -25.08
N ASP A 856 -6.57 6.68 -24.39
CA ASP A 856 -7.55 7.75 -24.24
C ASP A 856 -6.97 8.91 -23.44
N VAL A 857 -6.99 10.09 -24.05
CA VAL A 857 -6.62 11.38 -23.43
C VAL A 857 -7.77 12.38 -23.66
N SER A 858 -8.99 11.89 -23.82
CA SER A 858 -10.17 12.72 -23.97
C SER A 858 -10.56 13.44 -22.68
N ASN A 859 -11.42 14.44 -22.77
CA ASN A 859 -11.79 15.27 -21.63
C ASN A 859 -12.40 14.48 -20.45
N SER A 860 -12.98 13.29 -20.68
CA SER A 860 -13.47 12.42 -19.60
C SER A 860 -12.35 11.87 -18.71
N MET A 861 -11.11 11.79 -19.22
CA MET A 861 -9.94 11.35 -18.46
C MET A 861 -9.49 12.35 -17.37
N TRP A 862 -10.11 13.54 -17.32
CA TRP A 862 -10.02 14.45 -16.16
C TRP A 862 -10.88 14.02 -14.98
N ALA A 863 -11.77 13.04 -15.17
CA ALA A 863 -12.57 12.50 -14.09
C ALA A 863 -11.66 12.01 -12.95
N GLN A 864 -12.13 12.27 -11.74
CA GLN A 864 -11.45 11.96 -10.49
C GLN A 864 -11.79 10.52 -10.08
N LEU A 865 -10.74 9.78 -9.67
CA LEU A 865 -10.80 8.46 -9.06
C LEU A 865 -10.00 8.48 -7.76
N PRO A 866 -10.30 7.64 -6.75
CA PRO A 866 -9.76 7.74 -5.40
C PRO A 866 -8.32 8.22 -5.18
N ASP A 867 -7.40 7.78 -6.03
CA ASP A 867 -5.96 8.05 -5.95
C ASP A 867 -5.47 9.20 -6.87
N GLY A 868 -6.35 9.91 -7.59
CA GLY A 868 -6.04 11.00 -8.52
C GLY A 868 -6.90 11.00 -9.80
N THR A 869 -6.60 11.88 -10.75
CA THR A 869 -7.33 11.88 -12.03
C THR A 869 -7.09 10.56 -12.78
N LYS A 870 -8.07 10.10 -13.56
CA LYS A 870 -7.93 8.91 -14.43
C LYS A 870 -6.65 8.98 -15.26
N ILE A 871 -6.33 10.14 -15.82
CA ILE A 871 -5.11 10.33 -16.60
C ILE A 871 -3.83 10.22 -15.77
N ASP A 872 -3.80 10.76 -14.54
CA ASP A 872 -2.61 10.68 -13.69
C ASP A 872 -2.33 9.24 -13.24
N ILE A 873 -3.39 8.50 -12.90
CA ILE A 873 -3.29 7.06 -12.58
C ILE A 873 -2.86 6.27 -13.81
N ALA A 874 -3.46 6.52 -14.98
CA ALA A 874 -3.08 5.86 -16.23
C ALA A 874 -1.61 6.14 -16.59
N LYS A 875 -1.12 7.38 -16.39
CA LYS A 875 0.30 7.74 -16.55
C LYS A 875 1.20 6.98 -15.60
N GLN A 876 0.84 6.89 -14.32
CA GLN A 876 1.62 6.19 -13.31
C GLN A 876 1.69 4.68 -13.61
N VAL A 877 0.54 4.08 -13.94
CA VAL A 877 0.44 2.66 -14.31
C VAL A 877 1.26 2.38 -15.56
N LEU A 878 1.08 3.15 -16.64
CA LEU A 878 1.86 3.00 -17.85
C LEU A 878 3.36 3.24 -17.60
N GLY A 879 3.72 4.19 -16.72
CA GLY A 879 5.10 4.42 -16.33
C GLY A 879 5.76 3.17 -15.74
N GLY A 880 5.11 2.56 -14.74
CA GLY A 880 5.61 1.32 -14.13
C GLY A 880 5.55 0.10 -15.06
N ILE A 881 4.69 0.11 -16.08
CA ILE A 881 4.62 -0.92 -17.10
C ILE A 881 5.76 -0.78 -18.11
N VAL A 882 6.06 0.44 -18.56
CA VAL A 882 7.15 0.73 -19.52
C VAL A 882 8.50 0.26 -18.99
N GLU A 883 8.73 0.36 -17.68
CA GLU A 883 9.93 -0.19 -17.03
C GLU A 883 10.06 -1.71 -17.17
N GLN A 884 8.94 -2.42 -17.31
CA GLN A 884 8.89 -3.88 -17.42
C GLN A 884 8.90 -4.39 -18.87
N ILE A 885 8.71 -3.52 -19.86
CA ILE A 885 8.76 -3.90 -21.29
C ILE A 885 10.22 -4.19 -21.67
N PRO A 886 10.54 -5.32 -22.35
CA PRO A 886 11.89 -5.59 -22.85
C PRO A 886 12.39 -4.54 -23.86
N ASP A 887 13.68 -4.21 -23.82
CA ASP A 887 14.33 -3.17 -24.66
C ASP A 887 14.15 -3.43 -26.17
N GLN A 888 14.22 -4.70 -26.56
CA GLN A 888 14.09 -5.12 -27.95
C GLN A 888 12.65 -5.17 -28.47
N THR A 889 11.64 -4.96 -27.62
CA THR A 889 10.25 -4.86 -28.08
C THR A 889 10.07 -3.57 -28.87
N ARG A 890 9.45 -3.64 -30.06
CA ARG A 890 9.17 -2.43 -30.83
C ARG A 890 7.84 -1.84 -30.37
N VAL A 891 7.84 -0.59 -29.93
CA VAL A 891 6.67 0.07 -29.35
C VAL A 891 6.29 1.29 -30.17
N ALA A 892 5.02 1.38 -30.52
CA ALA A 892 4.36 2.57 -31.01
C ALA A 892 3.41 3.09 -29.91
N PHE A 893 3.30 4.41 -29.76
CA PHE A 893 2.42 5.03 -28.77
C PHE A 893 1.56 6.10 -29.44
N ARG A 894 0.25 5.86 -29.43
CA ARG A 894 -0.78 6.75 -29.97
C ARG A 894 -1.71 7.20 -28.85
N VAL A 895 -2.18 8.42 -28.97
CA VAL A 895 -3.22 8.98 -28.09
C VAL A 895 -4.34 9.58 -28.91
N TYR A 896 -5.53 9.71 -28.33
CA TYR A 896 -6.62 10.49 -28.92
C TYR A 896 -7.26 11.42 -27.90
N GLY A 897 -7.89 12.50 -28.39
CA GLY A 897 -8.51 13.52 -27.54
C GLY A 897 -7.53 14.46 -26.85
N GLY A 898 -6.25 14.47 -27.23
CA GLY A 898 -5.21 15.29 -26.59
C GLY A 898 -4.91 16.63 -27.27
N LYS A 899 -5.34 16.86 -28.52
CA LYS A 899 -4.96 18.06 -29.29
C LYS A 899 -6.00 19.17 -29.22
N SER A 900 -7.25 18.82 -29.45
CA SER A 900 -8.33 19.77 -29.71
C SER A 900 -9.28 19.84 -28.52
N PRO A 901 -9.62 21.05 -28.01
CA PRO A 901 -10.63 21.19 -26.97
C PRO A 901 -11.98 20.59 -27.39
N VAL A 902 -12.72 19.99 -26.45
CA VAL A 902 -13.99 19.29 -26.72
C VAL A 902 -15.01 20.14 -27.50
N GLY A 903 -15.02 21.45 -27.30
CA GLY A 903 -15.90 22.39 -27.99
C GLY A 903 -15.66 22.53 -29.50
N LYS A 904 -14.51 22.08 -30.02
CA LYS A 904 -14.21 22.09 -31.47
C LYS A 904 -14.82 20.90 -32.23
N ASN A 905 -15.32 19.88 -31.53
CA ASN A 905 -15.87 18.66 -32.13
C ASN A 905 -14.91 17.98 -33.14
N ASP A 906 -13.60 18.01 -32.86
CA ASP A 906 -12.58 17.44 -33.74
C ASP A 906 -12.55 15.92 -33.64
N CYS A 907 -13.16 15.25 -34.62
CA CYS A 907 -13.24 13.79 -34.71
C CYS A 907 -12.05 13.13 -35.41
N GLN A 908 -11.00 13.91 -35.67
CA GLN A 908 -9.71 13.43 -36.16
C GLN A 908 -8.58 13.68 -35.15
N ASP A 909 -8.92 14.05 -33.90
CA ASP A 909 -7.99 14.25 -32.80
C ASP A 909 -7.38 12.91 -32.33
N SER A 910 -6.38 12.43 -33.09
CA SER A 910 -5.58 11.25 -32.80
C SER A 910 -4.15 11.49 -33.27
N GLU A 911 -3.16 11.16 -32.45
CA GLU A 911 -1.74 11.42 -32.69
C GLU A 911 -0.84 10.25 -32.32
N LEU A 912 0.05 9.89 -33.25
CA LEU A 912 1.19 9.03 -32.96
C LEU A 912 2.29 9.86 -32.30
N LEU A 913 2.50 9.68 -31.00
CA LEU A 913 3.52 10.40 -30.23
C LEU A 913 4.88 9.71 -30.28
N VAL A 914 4.89 8.39 -30.38
CA VAL A 914 6.09 7.58 -30.55
C VAL A 914 5.88 6.65 -31.74
N PRO A 915 6.64 6.81 -32.83
CA PRO A 915 6.57 5.90 -33.97
C PRO A 915 7.15 4.53 -33.62
N LEU A 916 6.75 3.49 -34.36
CA LEU A 916 7.18 2.12 -34.09
C LEU A 916 8.71 1.94 -34.20
N SER A 917 9.38 1.89 -33.05
CA SER A 917 10.83 1.68 -32.93
C SER A 917 11.11 0.71 -31.77
N PRO A 918 12.33 0.11 -31.68
CA PRO A 918 12.78 -0.49 -30.43
C PRO A 918 12.56 0.46 -29.24
N LEU A 919 12.27 -0.10 -28.07
CA LEU A 919 11.82 0.66 -26.91
C LEU A 919 12.87 1.69 -26.47
N ASN A 920 12.57 2.96 -26.68
CA ASN A 920 13.25 4.06 -26.01
C ASN A 920 12.43 4.45 -24.77
N ARG A 921 12.79 3.87 -23.60
CA ARG A 921 12.05 4.08 -22.35
C ARG A 921 11.94 5.54 -21.95
N ALA A 922 13.06 6.27 -22.01
CA ALA A 922 13.08 7.67 -21.61
C ALA A 922 12.16 8.53 -22.48
N ALA A 923 12.21 8.35 -23.80
CA ALA A 923 11.36 9.08 -24.73
C ALA A 923 9.88 8.75 -24.55
N LEU A 924 9.54 7.47 -24.34
CA LEU A 924 8.16 7.05 -24.11
C LEU A 924 7.60 7.59 -22.79
N LEU A 925 8.38 7.52 -21.71
CA LEU A 925 8.00 8.06 -20.40
C LEU A 925 7.81 9.58 -20.44
N GLU A 926 8.68 10.31 -21.15
CA GLU A 926 8.54 11.75 -21.36
C GLU A 926 7.20 12.08 -22.04
N LYS A 927 6.85 11.36 -23.11
CA LYS A 927 5.56 11.53 -23.81
C LYS A 927 4.37 11.23 -22.92
N ILE A 928 4.42 10.15 -22.14
CA ILE A 928 3.35 9.76 -21.20
C ILE A 928 3.16 10.84 -20.13
N GLN A 929 4.23 11.32 -19.51
CA GLN A 929 4.15 12.33 -18.45
C GLN A 929 3.56 13.66 -18.94
N GLY A 930 3.86 14.04 -20.20
CA GLY A 930 3.39 15.27 -20.84
C GLY A 930 1.93 15.27 -21.32
N LEU A 931 1.17 14.18 -21.19
CA LEU A 931 -0.20 14.10 -21.69
C LEU A 931 -1.15 15.03 -20.92
N VAL A 932 -2.04 15.71 -21.64
CA VAL A 932 -3.05 16.61 -21.05
C VAL A 932 -4.39 16.35 -21.74
N PRO A 933 -5.44 15.94 -20.99
CA PRO A 933 -6.72 15.68 -21.62
C PRO A 933 -7.44 16.93 -22.14
N ARG A 934 -8.06 16.86 -23.33
CA ARG A 934 -8.69 18.05 -23.97
C ARG A 934 -9.99 17.80 -24.73
N GLY A 935 -10.11 16.66 -25.39
CA GLY A 935 -10.95 16.49 -26.59
C GLY A 935 -11.98 15.37 -26.48
N LYS A 936 -12.43 14.89 -27.64
CA LYS A 936 -13.40 13.79 -27.79
C LYS A 936 -12.71 12.43 -27.84
N THR A 937 -13.50 11.36 -27.97
CA THR A 937 -13.08 9.95 -28.05
C THR A 937 -13.22 9.36 -29.48
N PRO A 938 -12.39 9.77 -30.47
CA PRO A 938 -12.45 9.22 -31.84
C PRO A 938 -11.73 7.85 -31.95
N ILE A 939 -12.32 6.83 -31.33
CA ILE A 939 -11.75 5.46 -31.23
C ILE A 939 -11.64 4.82 -32.62
N ALA A 940 -12.71 4.85 -33.41
CA ALA A 940 -12.77 4.27 -34.76
C ALA A 940 -11.76 4.92 -35.70
N TYR A 941 -11.57 6.24 -35.59
CA TYR A 941 -10.55 6.93 -36.38
C TYR A 941 -9.14 6.52 -35.96
N SER A 942 -8.88 6.40 -34.65
CA SER A 942 -7.58 5.98 -34.12
C SER A 942 -7.22 4.55 -34.57
N LEU A 943 -8.18 3.61 -34.50
CA LEU A 943 -8.00 2.24 -34.98
C LEU A 943 -7.69 2.18 -36.49
N LYS A 944 -8.23 3.09 -37.29
CA LYS A 944 -7.92 3.18 -38.73
C LYS A 944 -6.49 3.64 -39.03
N GLN A 945 -5.77 4.22 -38.06
CA GLN A 945 -4.38 4.65 -38.23
C GLN A 945 -3.37 3.54 -37.97
N VAL A 946 -3.72 2.55 -37.14
CA VAL A 946 -2.90 1.39 -36.76
C VAL A 946 -2.15 0.74 -37.94
N PRO A 947 -2.77 0.50 -39.13
CA PRO A 947 -2.05 -0.06 -40.27
C PRO A 947 -0.81 0.73 -40.69
N ALA A 948 -0.89 2.06 -40.66
CA ALA A 948 0.22 2.94 -41.00
C ALA A 948 1.26 2.96 -39.88
N ASP A 949 0.81 3.01 -38.63
CA ASP A 949 1.67 3.06 -37.44
C ASP A 949 2.53 1.79 -37.31
N LEU A 950 1.97 0.63 -37.68
CA LEU A 950 2.64 -0.67 -37.69
C LEU A 950 3.45 -0.94 -38.97
N GLY A 951 3.71 0.06 -39.80
CA GLY A 951 4.55 -0.06 -40.99
C GLY A 951 4.00 -1.00 -42.07
N GLY A 952 2.67 -1.09 -42.21
CA GLY A 952 2.01 -1.87 -43.25
C GLY A 952 1.83 -3.36 -42.94
N GLY A 953 1.96 -3.79 -41.68
CA GLY A 953 1.52 -5.12 -41.23
C GLY A 953 2.56 -6.25 -41.28
N LYS A 954 3.87 -5.93 -41.27
CA LYS A 954 4.93 -6.94 -41.18
C LYS A 954 5.20 -7.33 -39.71
N GLY A 955 5.11 -8.61 -39.40
CA GLY A 955 5.35 -9.17 -38.06
C GLY A 955 4.09 -9.26 -37.20
N SER A 956 4.12 -10.15 -36.21
CA SER A 956 3.04 -10.28 -35.22
C SER A 956 2.95 -8.99 -34.40
N SER A 957 1.74 -8.45 -34.21
CA SER A 957 1.52 -7.19 -33.51
C SER A 957 0.42 -7.31 -32.44
N VAL A 958 0.51 -6.53 -31.36
CA VAL A 958 -0.59 -6.36 -30.40
C VAL A 958 -0.96 -4.89 -30.34
N VAL A 959 -2.25 -4.60 -30.44
CA VAL A 959 -2.82 -3.27 -30.21
C VAL A 959 -3.50 -3.31 -28.85
N LEU A 960 -3.07 -2.43 -27.96
CA LEU A 960 -3.65 -2.26 -26.64
C LEU A 960 -4.41 -0.93 -26.61
N LEU A 961 -5.73 -0.99 -26.73
CA LEU A 961 -6.61 0.17 -26.60
C LEU A 961 -7.03 0.34 -25.13
N ILE A 962 -6.65 1.45 -24.51
CA ILE A 962 -7.03 1.81 -23.14
C ILE A 962 -8.01 2.99 -23.22
N THR A 963 -9.23 2.83 -22.71
CA THR A 963 -10.28 3.86 -22.81
C THR A 963 -11.20 3.90 -21.62
N ASP A 964 -11.68 5.09 -21.25
CA ASP A 964 -12.66 5.30 -20.18
C ASP A 964 -14.09 5.48 -20.68
N GLY A 965 -14.31 5.40 -21.99
CA GLY A 965 -15.61 5.69 -22.59
C GLY A 965 -15.83 5.05 -23.95
N LEU A 966 -17.03 5.32 -24.49
CA LEU A 966 -17.40 4.92 -25.84
C LEU A 966 -17.03 5.99 -26.87
N GLU A 967 -17.14 5.61 -28.13
CA GLU A 967 -17.01 6.49 -29.29
C GLU A 967 -17.98 7.69 -29.21
N SER A 968 -17.45 8.91 -29.34
CA SER A 968 -18.25 10.16 -29.32
C SER A 968 -18.27 10.91 -30.65
N CYS A 969 -17.74 10.29 -31.71
CA CYS A 969 -17.56 10.88 -33.03
C CYS A 969 -18.31 10.15 -34.17
N ASN A 970 -19.36 9.39 -33.83
CA ASN A 970 -20.23 8.65 -34.77
C ASN A 970 -19.47 7.65 -35.68
N GLY A 971 -18.26 7.24 -35.27
CA GLY A 971 -17.54 6.15 -35.91
C GLY A 971 -18.10 4.78 -35.51
N ASP A 972 -17.67 3.73 -36.21
CA ASP A 972 -17.88 2.33 -35.82
C ASP A 972 -16.53 1.70 -35.46
N PRO A 973 -16.16 1.67 -34.16
CA PRO A 973 -14.90 1.10 -33.72
C PRO A 973 -14.78 -0.41 -33.95
N ALA A 974 -15.89 -1.15 -33.89
CA ALA A 974 -15.88 -2.59 -34.12
C ALA A 974 -15.62 -2.90 -35.59
N ALA A 975 -16.25 -2.16 -36.51
CA ALA A 975 -15.93 -2.26 -37.93
C ALA A 975 -14.47 -1.86 -38.22
N ALA A 976 -13.96 -0.80 -37.58
CA ALA A 976 -12.55 -0.39 -37.72
C ALA A 976 -11.57 -1.47 -37.22
N ALA A 977 -11.86 -2.12 -36.09
CA ALA A 977 -11.07 -3.24 -35.58
C ALA A 977 -11.14 -4.47 -36.51
N ALA A 978 -12.31 -4.80 -37.06
CA ALA A 978 -12.47 -5.89 -38.03
C ALA A 978 -11.68 -5.65 -39.32
N GLU A 979 -11.57 -4.39 -39.76
CA GLU A 979 -10.83 -3.99 -40.97
C GLU A 979 -9.33 -4.31 -40.85
N LEU A 980 -8.76 -4.24 -39.65
CA LEU A 980 -7.34 -4.59 -39.41
C LEU A 980 -7.06 -6.05 -39.79
N LYS A 981 -7.97 -6.96 -39.41
CA LYS A 981 -7.89 -8.38 -39.75
C LYS A 981 -8.06 -8.62 -41.25
N GLN A 982 -8.99 -7.91 -41.89
CA GLN A 982 -9.24 -8.02 -43.34
C GLN A 982 -8.06 -7.53 -44.18
N LYS A 983 -7.31 -6.53 -43.70
CA LYS A 983 -6.10 -6.01 -44.33
C LYS A 983 -4.87 -6.90 -44.17
N GLY A 984 -5.02 -8.09 -43.57
CA GLY A 984 -3.94 -9.06 -43.41
C GLY A 984 -2.89 -8.68 -42.35
N ILE A 985 -3.18 -7.68 -41.51
CA ILE A 985 -2.32 -7.32 -40.38
C ILE A 985 -2.48 -8.43 -39.34
N GLN A 986 -1.38 -9.09 -38.98
CA GLN A 986 -1.37 -10.10 -37.92
C GLN A 986 -1.39 -9.42 -36.54
N SER A 987 -2.45 -8.65 -36.26
CA SER A 987 -2.65 -7.95 -34.99
C SER A 987 -3.83 -8.51 -34.18
N LYS A 988 -3.67 -8.50 -32.85
CA LYS A 988 -4.78 -8.67 -31.90
C LYS A 988 -5.09 -7.33 -31.25
N VAL A 989 -6.36 -6.92 -31.25
CA VAL A 989 -6.80 -5.70 -30.55
C VAL A 989 -7.35 -6.07 -29.18
N HIS A 990 -6.55 -5.86 -28.14
CA HIS A 990 -7.01 -5.95 -26.76
C HIS A 990 -7.58 -4.60 -26.32
N VAL A 991 -8.70 -4.63 -25.59
CA VAL A 991 -9.38 -3.43 -25.10
C VAL A 991 -9.41 -3.47 -23.59
N VAL A 992 -8.86 -2.44 -22.95
CA VAL A 992 -8.92 -2.22 -21.50
C VAL A 992 -9.89 -1.08 -21.23
N GLY A 993 -11.07 -1.42 -20.71
CA GLY A 993 -12.08 -0.45 -20.28
C GLY A 993 -11.78 0.04 -18.86
N TYR A 994 -11.38 1.30 -18.73
CA TYR A 994 -10.97 1.91 -17.48
C TYR A 994 -12.09 2.77 -16.85
N ASP A 995 -12.59 2.37 -15.69
CA ASP A 995 -13.73 2.99 -15.02
C ASP A 995 -14.99 3.06 -15.91
N VAL A 996 -15.28 1.96 -16.60
CA VAL A 996 -16.49 1.81 -17.44
C VAL A 996 -17.57 1.12 -16.62
N GLY A 997 -18.49 1.91 -16.06
CA GLY A 997 -19.45 1.46 -15.04
C GLY A 997 -20.66 0.68 -15.55
N ASP A 998 -21.16 0.97 -16.76
CA ASP A 998 -22.40 0.36 -17.27
C ASP A 998 -22.14 -0.87 -18.17
N GLU A 999 -22.98 -1.90 -18.01
CA GLU A 999 -22.85 -3.17 -18.73
C GLU A 999 -22.99 -3.03 -20.25
N LYS A 1000 -23.72 -2.00 -20.71
CA LYS A 1000 -23.87 -1.75 -22.15
C LYS A 1000 -22.55 -1.26 -22.76
N SER A 1001 -21.88 -0.29 -22.12
CA SER A 1001 -20.57 0.18 -22.57
C SER A 1001 -19.51 -0.93 -22.55
N LYS A 1002 -19.50 -1.78 -21.51
CA LYS A 1002 -18.61 -2.96 -21.48
C LYS A 1002 -18.88 -3.93 -22.62
N ALA A 1003 -20.16 -4.21 -22.93
CA ALA A 1003 -20.54 -5.06 -24.05
C ALA A 1003 -20.10 -4.46 -25.40
N ASP A 1004 -20.22 -3.15 -25.58
CA ASP A 1004 -19.79 -2.49 -26.82
C ASP A 1004 -18.26 -2.47 -26.96
N LEU A 1005 -17.50 -2.23 -25.89
CA LEU A 1005 -16.03 -2.38 -25.90
C LEU A 1005 -15.59 -3.82 -26.15
N THR A 1006 -16.36 -4.80 -25.65
CA THR A 1006 -16.12 -6.23 -25.90
C THR A 1006 -16.23 -6.56 -27.39
N LYS A 1007 -17.24 -6.02 -28.09
CA LYS A 1007 -17.39 -6.19 -29.55
C LYS A 1007 -16.19 -5.67 -30.33
N ILE A 1008 -15.56 -4.57 -29.88
CA ILE A 1008 -14.35 -4.03 -30.52
C ILE A 1008 -13.20 -5.03 -30.40
N ALA A 1009 -12.97 -5.56 -29.19
CA ALA A 1009 -11.91 -6.53 -28.94
C ALA A 1009 -12.11 -7.82 -29.76
N GLU A 1010 -13.33 -8.36 -29.77
CA GLU A 1010 -13.68 -9.56 -30.52
C GLU A 1010 -13.52 -9.37 -32.04
N ALA A 1011 -13.97 -8.23 -32.56
CA ALA A 1011 -13.83 -7.87 -33.98
C ALA A 1011 -12.34 -7.79 -34.40
N GLY A 1012 -11.49 -7.27 -33.52
CA GLY A 1012 -10.03 -7.23 -33.70
C GLY A 1012 -9.28 -8.50 -33.27
N GLY A 1013 -9.99 -9.59 -32.94
CA GLY A 1013 -9.39 -10.88 -32.57
C GLY A 1013 -8.64 -10.90 -31.23
N GLY A 1014 -8.87 -9.90 -30.36
CA GLY A 1014 -8.33 -9.82 -29.01
C GLY A 1014 -9.38 -10.08 -27.92
N LYS A 1015 -9.15 -9.50 -26.74
CA LYS A 1015 -9.97 -9.69 -25.52
C LYS A 1015 -10.24 -8.37 -24.84
N PHE A 1016 -11.39 -8.28 -24.17
CA PHE A 1016 -11.76 -7.16 -23.31
C PHE A 1016 -11.37 -7.43 -21.86
N PHE A 1017 -10.85 -6.39 -21.19
CA PHE A 1017 -10.50 -6.40 -19.77
C PHE A 1017 -11.11 -5.17 -19.11
N ALA A 1018 -11.83 -5.35 -18.02
CA ALA A 1018 -12.38 -4.26 -17.23
C ALA A 1018 -11.43 -3.90 -16.07
N ALA A 1019 -11.27 -2.62 -15.79
CA ALA A 1019 -10.51 -2.12 -14.66
C ALA A 1019 -11.22 -0.92 -14.03
N GLY A 1020 -11.49 -0.95 -12.73
CA GLY A 1020 -12.05 0.17 -11.98
C GLY A 1020 -11.02 0.97 -11.17
N THR A 1021 -9.83 0.40 -10.94
CA THR A 1021 -8.77 1.01 -10.12
C THR A 1021 -7.42 1.01 -10.84
N GLY A 1022 -6.43 1.77 -10.35
CA GLY A 1022 -5.07 1.75 -10.90
C GLY A 1022 -4.40 0.38 -10.81
N VAL A 1023 -4.69 -0.38 -9.74
CA VAL A 1023 -4.19 -1.76 -9.58
C VAL A 1023 -4.81 -2.69 -10.62
N GLU A 1024 -6.13 -2.64 -10.78
CA GLU A 1024 -6.83 -3.44 -11.80
C GLU A 1024 -6.44 -3.02 -13.22
N LEU A 1025 -6.16 -1.74 -13.46
CA LEU A 1025 -5.67 -1.24 -14.74
C LEU A 1025 -4.30 -1.85 -15.05
N LYS A 1026 -3.39 -1.87 -14.07
CA LYS A 1026 -2.08 -2.54 -14.22
C LYS A 1026 -2.25 -4.02 -14.54
N GLU A 1027 -3.13 -4.72 -13.83
CA GLU A 1027 -3.40 -6.14 -14.05
C GLU A 1027 -4.04 -6.44 -15.41
N ALA A 1028 -5.01 -5.62 -15.83
CA ALA A 1028 -5.66 -5.72 -17.13
C ALA A 1028 -4.65 -5.54 -18.28
N ILE A 1029 -3.73 -4.59 -18.16
CA ILE A 1029 -2.68 -4.37 -19.15
C ILE A 1029 -1.68 -5.55 -19.16
N ILE A 1030 -1.31 -6.09 -17.99
CA ILE A 1030 -0.48 -7.31 -17.90
C ILE A 1030 -1.17 -8.48 -18.60
N GLN A 1031 -2.45 -8.72 -18.30
CA GLN A 1031 -3.23 -9.82 -18.91
C GLN A 1031 -3.43 -9.64 -20.41
N ALA A 1032 -3.58 -8.40 -20.89
CA ALA A 1032 -3.65 -8.09 -22.31
C ALA A 1032 -2.31 -8.34 -23.02
N ALA A 1033 -1.20 -8.34 -22.28
CA ALA A 1033 0.11 -8.64 -22.81
C ALA A 1033 0.43 -10.15 -22.82
N THR A 1034 -0.10 -10.96 -21.89
CA THR A 1034 0.27 -12.39 -21.79
C THR A 1034 -0.29 -13.26 -22.93
N ALA A 1035 0.46 -14.31 -23.29
CA ALA A 1035 -0.04 -15.33 -24.22
C ALA A 1035 -0.91 -16.37 -23.52
N ASP A 1036 -1.80 -16.99 -24.29
CA ASP A 1036 -2.47 -18.23 -23.92
C ASP A 1036 -1.59 -19.44 -24.29
N TYR A 1037 -1.82 -20.56 -23.61
CA TYR A 1037 -1.33 -21.86 -24.00
C TYR A 1037 -2.45 -22.90 -24.00
N ARG A 1038 -2.22 -23.96 -24.76
CA ARG A 1038 -3.07 -25.14 -24.86
C ARG A 1038 -2.27 -26.39 -24.57
N VAL A 1039 -2.94 -27.38 -24.02
CA VAL A 1039 -2.41 -28.73 -23.85
C VAL A 1039 -3.23 -29.67 -24.71
N LEU A 1040 -2.56 -30.39 -25.60
CA LEU A 1040 -3.15 -31.37 -26.48
C LEU A 1040 -2.79 -32.78 -25.99
N ASN A 1041 -3.75 -33.70 -26.03
CA ASN A 1041 -3.48 -35.12 -25.79
C ASN A 1041 -2.84 -35.78 -27.04
N ASP A 1042 -2.51 -37.07 -26.93
CA ASP A 1042 -1.89 -37.86 -28.01
C ASP A 1042 -2.75 -37.97 -29.29
N GLN A 1043 -4.05 -37.65 -29.20
CA GLN A 1043 -4.99 -37.60 -30.34
C GLN A 1043 -5.09 -36.20 -30.96
N GLY A 1044 -4.31 -35.23 -30.47
CA GLY A 1044 -4.36 -33.83 -30.91
C GLY A 1044 -5.57 -33.05 -30.39
N GLN A 1045 -6.34 -33.59 -29.43
CA GLN A 1045 -7.49 -32.91 -28.85
C GLN A 1045 -7.05 -31.99 -27.71
N GLU A 1046 -7.62 -30.79 -27.65
CA GLU A 1046 -7.38 -29.81 -26.58
C GLU A 1046 -8.02 -30.29 -25.27
N VAL A 1047 -7.19 -30.52 -24.24
CA VAL A 1047 -7.63 -30.94 -22.90
C VAL A 1047 -7.55 -29.81 -21.86
N LEU A 1048 -6.77 -28.77 -22.14
CA LEU A 1048 -6.64 -27.59 -21.30
C LEU A 1048 -6.29 -26.37 -22.17
N ARG A 1049 -6.87 -25.23 -21.82
CA ARG A 1049 -6.45 -23.90 -22.28
C ARG A 1049 -6.36 -22.96 -21.08
N SER A 1050 -5.26 -22.23 -20.97
CA SER A 1050 -5.05 -21.26 -19.90
C SER A 1050 -4.09 -20.16 -20.35
N ALA A 1051 -4.15 -19.00 -19.68
CA ALA A 1051 -3.14 -17.95 -19.84
C ALA A 1051 -1.82 -18.39 -19.18
N VAL A 1052 -0.69 -17.96 -19.77
CA VAL A 1052 0.65 -18.07 -19.15
C VAL A 1052 0.69 -17.24 -17.87
N GLY A 1053 1.21 -17.86 -16.81
CA GLY A 1053 1.34 -17.28 -15.48
C GLY A 1053 1.36 -18.38 -14.41
N ASN A 1054 1.61 -18.02 -13.16
CA ASN A 1054 1.77 -18.96 -12.04
C ASN A 1054 0.47 -19.65 -11.58
N LYS A 1055 -0.44 -19.99 -12.51
CA LYS A 1055 -1.67 -20.73 -12.26
C LYS A 1055 -1.38 -22.23 -12.29
N VAL A 1056 -1.77 -22.94 -11.24
CA VAL A 1056 -1.69 -24.40 -11.13
C VAL A 1056 -2.92 -25.03 -11.81
N ASN A 1057 -2.68 -25.92 -12.77
CA ASN A 1057 -3.73 -26.63 -13.50
C ASN A 1057 -3.60 -28.14 -13.27
N ALA A 1058 -4.66 -28.80 -12.84
CA ALA A 1058 -4.67 -30.24 -12.65
C ALA A 1058 -4.87 -30.96 -13.99
N LEU A 1059 -4.05 -31.97 -14.28
CA LEU A 1059 -4.11 -32.79 -15.49
C LEU A 1059 -3.95 -34.27 -15.13
N ARG A 1060 -4.55 -35.16 -15.94
CA ARG A 1060 -4.33 -36.60 -15.77
C ARG A 1060 -2.88 -36.94 -16.09
N PRO A 1061 -2.25 -37.92 -15.41
CA PRO A 1061 -0.93 -38.40 -15.79
C PRO A 1061 -0.93 -38.89 -17.24
N GLY A 1062 0.11 -38.55 -17.97
CA GLY A 1062 0.19 -38.87 -19.40
C GLY A 1062 1.19 -38.00 -20.14
N SER A 1063 1.39 -38.33 -21.41
CA SER A 1063 2.14 -37.52 -22.36
C SER A 1063 1.20 -36.51 -23.01
N TYR A 1064 1.67 -35.29 -23.17
CA TYR A 1064 0.92 -34.21 -23.80
C TYR A 1064 1.81 -33.40 -24.73
N GLN A 1065 1.18 -32.60 -25.59
CA GLN A 1065 1.85 -31.53 -26.30
C GLN A 1065 1.40 -30.19 -25.72
N LEU A 1066 2.34 -29.41 -25.20
CA LEU A 1066 2.10 -28.02 -24.82
C LEU A 1066 2.28 -27.14 -26.06
N VAL A 1067 1.30 -26.27 -26.33
CA VAL A 1067 1.34 -25.28 -27.42
C VAL A 1067 1.10 -23.90 -26.82
N VAL A 1068 2.11 -23.04 -26.79
CA VAL A 1068 1.93 -21.63 -26.44
C VAL A 1068 1.58 -20.87 -27.72
N ASP A 1069 0.47 -20.14 -27.69
CA ASP A 1069 -0.13 -19.43 -28.83
C ASP A 1069 0.65 -18.13 -29.14
N LEU A 1070 1.95 -18.28 -29.46
CA LEU A 1070 2.81 -17.27 -30.07
C LEU A 1070 2.75 -17.34 -31.60
N ASN A 1071 3.46 -16.44 -32.27
CA ASN A 1071 3.59 -16.45 -33.72
C ASN A 1071 5.08 -16.30 -34.13
N PRO A 1072 5.74 -17.40 -34.55
CA PRO A 1072 5.21 -18.76 -34.66
C PRO A 1072 4.93 -19.39 -33.27
N PRO A 1073 4.00 -20.36 -33.17
CA PRO A 1073 3.66 -21.00 -31.90
C PRO A 1073 4.85 -21.77 -31.33
N LEU A 1074 5.01 -21.76 -30.01
CA LEU A 1074 5.99 -22.63 -29.34
C LEU A 1074 5.34 -23.93 -28.96
N THR A 1075 5.96 -25.03 -29.35
CA THR A 1075 5.47 -26.37 -29.05
C THR A 1075 6.48 -27.15 -28.25
N MET A 1076 6.04 -27.82 -27.19
CA MET A 1076 6.82 -28.82 -26.47
C MET A 1076 6.09 -30.16 -26.55
N PRO A 1077 6.47 -31.04 -27.48
CA PRO A 1077 5.95 -32.40 -27.54
C PRO A 1077 6.51 -33.24 -26.38
N GLY A 1078 5.75 -34.24 -25.94
CA GLY A 1078 6.21 -35.17 -24.90
C GLY A 1078 6.24 -34.56 -23.48
N LEU A 1079 5.40 -33.55 -23.20
CA LEU A 1079 5.19 -33.04 -21.85
C LEU A 1079 4.62 -34.17 -20.99
N MET A 1080 5.46 -34.73 -20.13
CA MET A 1080 5.05 -35.76 -19.18
C MET A 1080 4.45 -35.11 -17.93
N ILE A 1081 3.14 -35.32 -17.72
CA ILE A 1081 2.49 -35.04 -16.45
C ILE A 1081 2.60 -36.29 -15.59
N ARG A 1082 3.27 -36.17 -14.44
CA ARG A 1082 3.41 -37.24 -13.47
C ARG A 1082 2.41 -37.07 -12.32
N PRO A 1083 1.93 -38.18 -11.75
CA PRO A 1083 0.99 -38.12 -10.64
C PRO A 1083 1.62 -37.52 -9.39
N ASN A 1084 0.84 -36.73 -8.64
CA ASN A 1084 1.26 -36.03 -7.42
C ASN A 1084 2.52 -35.17 -7.60
N GLN A 1085 2.85 -34.81 -8.84
CA GLN A 1085 3.97 -33.94 -9.17
C GLN A 1085 3.48 -32.73 -9.96
N ALA A 1086 4.13 -31.60 -9.75
CA ALA A 1086 3.98 -30.43 -10.59
C ALA A 1086 5.01 -30.45 -11.73
N ALA A 1087 4.54 -30.39 -12.97
CA ALA A 1087 5.37 -29.99 -14.09
C ALA A 1087 5.35 -28.47 -14.17
N LYS A 1088 6.50 -27.83 -13.93
CA LYS A 1088 6.66 -26.38 -14.17
C LYS A 1088 7.38 -26.19 -15.50
N ILE A 1089 6.73 -25.48 -16.42
CA ILE A 1089 7.30 -25.08 -17.71
C ILE A 1089 7.52 -23.59 -17.66
N LEU A 1090 8.74 -23.15 -17.97
CA LEU A 1090 9.08 -21.74 -18.07
C LEU A 1090 9.25 -21.36 -19.54
N ILE A 1091 8.67 -20.23 -19.91
CA ILE A 1091 8.94 -19.55 -21.17
C ILE A 1091 10.12 -18.62 -20.92
N GLN A 1092 11.24 -18.87 -21.61
CA GLN A 1092 12.45 -18.07 -21.51
C GLN A 1092 12.76 -17.42 -22.86
N ARG A 1093 13.27 -16.19 -22.84
CA ARG A 1093 13.77 -15.52 -24.06
C ARG A 1093 15.25 -15.86 -24.27
N GLY A 1094 15.56 -16.51 -25.39
CA GLY A 1094 16.92 -16.78 -25.86
C GLY A 1094 17.35 -15.81 -26.97
N ALA A 1095 18.55 -16.01 -27.53
CA ALA A 1095 19.13 -15.15 -28.56
C ALA A 1095 18.36 -15.15 -29.90
N SER A 1096 17.63 -16.22 -30.20
CA SER A 1096 16.90 -16.45 -31.46
C SER A 1096 15.37 -16.43 -31.34
N GLY A 1097 14.84 -16.10 -30.16
CA GLY A 1097 13.40 -16.11 -29.90
C GLY A 1097 13.06 -16.67 -28.51
N PHE A 1098 11.78 -16.94 -28.28
CA PHE A 1098 11.33 -17.60 -27.05
C PHE A 1098 11.54 -19.12 -27.13
N GLN A 1099 11.82 -19.75 -26.00
CA GLN A 1099 11.98 -21.19 -25.84
C GLN A 1099 11.23 -21.67 -24.59
N LEU A 1100 10.81 -22.94 -24.62
CA LEU A 1100 10.23 -23.62 -23.47
C LEU A 1100 11.32 -24.41 -22.75
N ILE A 1101 11.44 -24.22 -21.45
CA ILE A 1101 12.36 -24.97 -20.59
C ILE A 1101 11.59 -25.57 -19.41
N GLN A 1102 12.05 -26.70 -18.88
CA GLN A 1102 11.55 -27.22 -17.61
C GLN A 1102 12.09 -26.36 -16.46
N GLY A 1103 11.19 -25.83 -15.62
CA GLY A 1103 11.52 -25.09 -14.41
C GLY A 1103 11.65 -26.00 -13.20
N SER A 1104 12.37 -25.54 -12.17
CA SER A 1104 12.33 -26.15 -10.84
C SER A 1104 10.92 -26.03 -10.26
N THR A 1105 10.40 -27.14 -9.74
CA THR A 1105 9.13 -27.18 -9.02
C THR A 1105 9.17 -26.27 -7.80
N PRO A 1106 8.16 -25.43 -7.54
CA PRO A 1106 8.06 -24.74 -6.27
C PRO A 1106 7.92 -25.80 -5.18
N SER A 1107 8.71 -25.71 -4.12
CA SER A 1107 8.50 -26.42 -2.85
C SER A 1107 7.24 -25.84 -2.19
N THR A 1108 6.09 -26.12 -2.78
CA THR A 1108 4.81 -25.86 -2.13
C THR A 1108 4.60 -27.02 -1.18
N GLU A 1109 4.67 -26.72 0.11
CA GLU A 1109 4.30 -27.59 1.21
C GLU A 1109 3.02 -28.36 0.82
N ILE A 1110 3.18 -29.66 0.58
CA ILE A 1110 2.04 -30.56 0.45
C ILE A 1110 1.34 -30.46 1.80
N GLN A 1111 0.17 -29.82 1.87
CA GLN A 1111 -0.69 -30.03 3.02
C GLN A 1111 -0.84 -31.55 3.15
N PRO A 1112 -0.41 -32.16 4.27
CA PRO A 1112 -0.55 -33.59 4.43
C PRO A 1112 -2.04 -33.89 4.34
N SER A 1113 -2.39 -34.79 3.42
CA SER A 1113 -3.70 -35.41 3.39
C SER A 1113 -4.04 -35.84 4.83
N PRO A 1114 -5.28 -35.61 5.32
CA PRO A 1114 -5.67 -36.12 6.63
C PRO A 1114 -5.33 -37.62 6.68
N PRO A 1115 -4.73 -38.11 7.78
CA PRO A 1115 -4.27 -39.48 7.87
C PRO A 1115 -5.43 -40.42 7.48
N SER A 1116 -5.16 -41.33 6.54
CA SER A 1116 -6.11 -42.41 6.24
C SER A 1116 -6.44 -43.13 7.55
N PRO A 1117 -7.72 -43.43 7.82
CA PRO A 1117 -8.07 -44.30 8.93
C PRO A 1117 -7.34 -45.63 8.70
N GLY A 1118 -6.52 -46.03 9.67
CA GLY A 1118 -5.79 -47.29 9.62
C GLY A 1118 -6.74 -48.46 9.35
N PRO A 1119 -6.23 -49.58 8.81
CA PRO A 1119 -7.06 -50.74 8.55
C PRO A 1119 -7.73 -51.17 9.87
N ALA A 1120 -9.06 -51.20 9.87
CA ALA A 1120 -9.80 -51.86 10.93
C ALA A 1120 -9.34 -53.32 11.00
N PRO A 1121 -9.08 -53.86 12.21
CA PRO A 1121 -8.60 -55.21 12.36
C PRO A 1121 -9.68 -56.20 11.92
N LEU A 1122 -9.32 -57.08 10.98
CA LEU A 1122 -9.90 -58.41 10.81
C LEU A 1122 -8.76 -59.41 10.63
#